data_AF-A0A562QFM1-F1
#
_entry.id   AF-A0A562QFM1-F1
#
_cell.length_a   1.000
_cell.length_b   1.000
_cell.length_c   1.000
_cell.angle_alpha   90.00
_cell.angle_beta   90.00
_cell.angle_gamma   90.00
#
_symmetry.space_group_name_H-M   'P 1'
#
loop_
_entity.id
_entity.type
_entity.pdbx_description
1 polymer ?
#
loop_
_entity_poly.entity_id
_entity_poly.type
_entity_poly.pdbx_seq_one_letter_code
_entity_poly.pdbx_strand_id
1 'polypeptide(L)'
;MLSGGSVRYRLYARQGLSALEVARMTFFSSLALGAALPPLAALAALSDLPSASTALRLPVALVAEIALAILLVYAVVLMVLRRRLLPEQPSPDSRLFRLGRRTLRLPSLKLSLLQVVITALDVLAAAAVLYLLLPETLPVGAFLLVYLLALAAGVLSHVPGGVGVFEAVLLAAFSNQIGTAPLAAALLLYRLIYVLLPFVIACLILLFTEGKRFLPGSSAVRIASGLAAPILAVLVFFSGVALLFSGVTPEIDIRLQGIGFLLPQRLIEASHLGASLIGVVCLLLAQGLRRRLSAAWVLTLVLLLVGSLLSLFKGFDWEEASLLAITAALLATFRRSFYRRSRLLEVPFSPLYVMASLCVVAASIWLLLFVYQDASYDNQLWWQFTLEPGAPRGARAAMGSVVLLLALSLGWLLRAAPPATELPTQENLQRALHAVQTSNQPDGSLVMTGDKALLFHETESAFVMYGRRGRSLIALFDPIGSAQARAELIWKFRDLCDMHHARPVFYQVRAENLPFYMDIGLTALKLGEEARVNLRSFDLDSKGKKDLRYTWNRGQRDGLALEFHEVGQAPFSELKLISDSWLESKHVREKGFSLGRFDPDYLSYFRIAVVRVQGKAVAFANLLETHTGELASIDLMRVSADAPKLTMEFLMLGLILHFKERGLERFRLGMVPLAGLQPRRGAPLTQRLGAMVFRRGEQFYNFQGLRRFKNKFDPEWEPRYLAVPAGLDPLVALADTAALIAGGFTGLVKR
;
A
#
# COMPACT_ATOMS: atom_id res chain seq x y z
N MET A 1 3.99 -1.75 5.24
CA MET A 1 5.25 -2.18 5.88
C MET A 1 6.39 -1.78 4.97
N LEU A 2 7.46 -1.18 5.51
CA LEU A 2 8.68 -0.88 4.77
C LEU A 2 9.60 -2.10 4.86
N SER A 3 9.50 -3.00 3.89
CA SER A 3 10.50 -4.05 3.67
C SER A 3 11.35 -3.72 2.44
N GLY A 4 12.55 -4.32 2.33
CA GLY A 4 13.39 -4.19 1.14
C GLY A 4 12.64 -4.53 -0.16
N GLY A 5 11.77 -5.55 -0.13
CA GLY A 5 10.90 -5.92 -1.25
C GLY A 5 9.86 -4.83 -1.60
N SER A 6 9.25 -4.20 -0.60
CA SER A 6 8.28 -3.11 -0.83
C SER A 6 8.93 -1.85 -1.41
N VAL A 7 10.16 -1.53 -0.98
CA VAL A 7 10.93 -0.40 -1.50
C VAL A 7 11.37 -0.67 -2.93
N ARG A 8 11.92 -1.86 -3.20
CA ARG A 8 12.27 -2.31 -4.57
C ARG A 8 11.06 -2.26 -5.49
N TYR A 9 9.90 -2.75 -5.05
CA TYR A 9 8.67 -2.67 -5.85
C TYR A 9 8.30 -1.22 -6.18
N ARG A 10 8.31 -0.33 -5.19
CA ARG A 10 7.99 1.09 -5.40
C ARG A 10 8.98 1.81 -6.30
N LEU A 11 10.26 1.43 -6.29
CA LEU A 11 11.29 2.01 -7.15
C LEU A 11 11.21 1.45 -8.57
N TYR A 12 11.16 0.13 -8.72
CA TYR A 12 11.17 -0.56 -10.00
C TYR A 12 9.85 -0.50 -10.76
N ALA A 13 8.71 -0.44 -10.07
CA ALA A 13 7.42 -0.22 -10.71
C ALA A 13 7.38 1.13 -11.47
N ARG A 14 8.18 2.12 -11.07
CA ARG A 14 8.34 3.39 -11.80
C ARG A 14 9.07 3.23 -13.12
N GLN A 15 9.92 2.22 -13.23
CA GLN A 15 10.64 1.88 -14.45
C GLN A 15 9.87 0.86 -15.31
N GLY A 16 8.59 0.62 -15.01
CA GLY A 16 7.73 -0.27 -15.78
C GLY A 16 7.81 -1.76 -15.39
N LEU A 17 8.57 -2.10 -14.33
CA LEU A 17 8.69 -3.49 -13.87
C LEU A 17 7.47 -3.91 -13.05
N SER A 18 6.95 -5.10 -13.36
CA SER A 18 5.83 -5.71 -12.65
C SER A 18 6.21 -6.21 -11.26
N ALA A 19 5.21 -6.37 -10.38
CA ALA A 19 5.41 -6.94 -9.04
C ALA A 19 6.07 -8.32 -9.08
N LEU A 20 5.74 -9.12 -10.10
CA LEU A 20 6.30 -10.46 -10.28
C LEU A 20 7.78 -10.43 -10.68
N GLU A 21 8.20 -9.45 -11.49
CA GLU A 21 9.61 -9.29 -11.85
C GLU A 21 10.45 -8.87 -10.66
N VAL A 22 9.94 -7.93 -9.86
CA VAL A 22 10.57 -7.51 -8.60
C VAL A 22 10.69 -8.68 -7.62
N ALA A 23 9.63 -9.49 -7.50
CA ALA A 23 9.65 -10.69 -6.68
C ALA A 23 10.68 -11.71 -7.17
N ARG A 24 10.80 -11.92 -8.48
CA ARG A 24 11.81 -12.80 -9.08
C ARG A 24 13.23 -12.30 -8.82
N MET A 25 13.48 -11.00 -8.98
CA MET A 25 14.79 -10.40 -8.68
C MET A 25 15.14 -10.57 -7.20
N THR A 26 14.16 -10.32 -6.32
CA THR A 26 14.35 -10.46 -4.87
C THR A 26 14.62 -11.92 -4.50
N PHE A 27 13.84 -12.85 -5.03
CA PHE A 27 14.05 -14.29 -4.84
C PHE A 27 15.42 -14.73 -5.35
N PHE A 28 15.83 -14.28 -6.54
CA PHE A 28 17.16 -14.57 -7.08
C PHE A 28 18.28 -14.08 -6.16
N SER A 29 18.19 -12.84 -5.65
CA SER A 29 19.17 -12.30 -4.70
C SER A 29 19.21 -13.07 -3.38
N SER A 30 18.06 -13.47 -2.84
CA SER A 30 17.99 -14.24 -1.58
C SER A 30 18.50 -15.66 -1.75
N LEU A 31 18.20 -16.31 -2.89
CA LEU A 31 18.70 -17.64 -3.21
C LEU A 31 20.23 -17.62 -3.37
N ALA A 32 20.78 -16.58 -3.98
CA ALA A 32 22.24 -16.42 -4.11
C ALA A 32 22.93 -16.34 -2.75
N LEU A 33 22.38 -15.58 -1.80
CA LEU A 33 22.88 -15.53 -0.42
C LEU A 33 22.88 -16.91 0.22
N GLY A 34 21.75 -17.61 0.21
CA GLY A 34 21.66 -18.97 0.77
C GLY A 34 22.58 -19.97 0.08
N ALA A 35 22.82 -19.83 -1.22
CA ALA A 35 23.72 -20.69 -1.98
C ALA A 35 25.21 -20.38 -1.72
N ALA A 36 25.57 -19.15 -1.37
CA ALA A 36 26.96 -18.74 -1.18
C ALA A 36 27.48 -19.02 0.25
N LEU A 37 26.63 -18.94 1.28
CA LEU A 37 27.08 -19.07 2.68
C LEU A 37 27.71 -20.44 3.02
N PRO A 38 27.11 -21.61 2.69
CA PRO A 38 27.68 -22.90 3.06
C PRO A 38 29.09 -23.18 2.49
N PRO A 39 29.38 -22.98 1.19
CA PRO A 39 30.72 -23.22 0.67
C PRO A 39 31.75 -22.21 1.20
N LEU A 40 31.35 -20.96 1.48
CA LEU A 40 32.23 -19.98 2.13
C LEU A 40 32.57 -20.40 3.57
N ALA A 41 31.60 -20.92 4.32
CA ALA A 41 31.82 -21.42 5.68
C ALA A 41 32.73 -22.66 5.68
N ALA A 42 32.53 -23.58 4.73
CA ALA A 42 33.40 -24.74 4.56
C ALA A 42 34.84 -24.34 4.23
N LEU A 43 35.05 -23.38 3.33
CA LEU A 43 36.38 -22.86 3.00
C LEU A 43 37.03 -22.13 4.18
N ALA A 44 36.25 -21.35 4.94
CA ALA A 44 36.72 -20.68 6.16
C ALA A 44 37.17 -21.70 7.21
N ALA A 45 36.40 -22.77 7.43
CA ALA A 45 36.77 -23.85 8.34
C ALA A 45 38.05 -24.59 7.90
N LEU A 46 38.20 -24.87 6.59
CA LEU A 46 39.37 -25.54 6.05
C LEU A 46 40.64 -24.67 6.07
N SER A 47 40.50 -23.34 6.10
CA SER A 47 41.64 -22.42 6.15
C SER A 47 42.41 -22.49 7.47
N ASP A 48 41.72 -22.81 8.57
CA ASP A 48 42.29 -22.97 9.91
C ASP A 48 41.44 -23.93 10.75
N LEU A 49 41.67 -25.23 10.53
CA LEU A 49 40.93 -26.32 11.17
C LEU A 49 41.07 -26.34 12.71
N PRO A 50 42.26 -26.15 13.31
CA PRO A 50 42.41 -26.08 14.76
C PRO A 50 41.57 -24.95 15.39
N SER A 51 41.62 -23.74 14.83
CA SER A 51 40.84 -22.61 15.35
C SER A 51 39.34 -22.75 15.09
N ALA A 52 38.95 -23.39 13.98
CA ALA A 52 37.55 -23.72 13.71
C ALA A 52 36.99 -24.76 14.71
N SER A 53 37.81 -25.75 15.07
CA SER A 53 37.47 -26.78 16.06
C SER A 53 37.24 -26.19 17.44
N THR A 54 38.09 -25.26 17.88
CA THR A 54 37.92 -24.58 19.18
C THR A 54 36.70 -23.67 19.20
N ALA A 55 36.46 -22.91 18.13
CA ALA A 55 35.30 -22.02 18.01
C ALA A 55 33.97 -22.79 18.01
N LEU A 56 33.90 -23.93 17.32
CA LEU A 56 32.68 -24.77 17.24
C LEU A 56 32.54 -25.76 18.40
N ARG A 57 33.58 -25.95 19.21
CA ARG A 57 33.67 -26.99 20.25
C ARG A 57 33.42 -28.41 19.70
N LEU A 58 33.94 -28.67 18.49
CA LEU A 58 33.81 -29.96 17.80
C LEU A 58 35.19 -30.55 17.51
N PRO A 59 35.34 -31.88 17.42
CA PRO A 59 36.59 -32.51 17.01
C PRO A 59 37.04 -32.04 15.61
N VAL A 60 38.35 -31.83 15.43
CA VAL A 60 38.95 -31.39 14.14
C VAL A 60 38.52 -32.28 12.97
N ALA A 61 38.52 -33.61 13.17
CA ALA A 61 38.11 -34.57 12.15
C ALA A 61 36.67 -34.34 11.69
N LEU A 62 35.74 -34.13 12.62
CA LEU A 62 34.33 -33.89 12.32
C LEU A 62 34.14 -32.57 11.55
N VAL A 63 34.86 -31.51 11.93
CA VAL A 63 34.80 -30.21 11.22
C VAL A 63 35.30 -30.36 9.79
N ALA A 64 36.42 -31.07 9.58
CA ALA A 64 36.97 -31.33 8.25
C ALA A 64 36.01 -32.17 7.39
N GLU A 65 35.44 -33.24 7.95
CA GLU A 65 34.45 -34.10 7.27
C GLU A 65 33.22 -33.31 6.84
N ILE A 66 32.66 -32.48 7.72
CA ILE A 66 31.49 -31.64 7.40
C ILE A 66 31.83 -30.64 6.29
N ALA A 67 32.98 -29.96 6.38
CA ALA A 67 33.39 -28.98 5.38
C ALA A 67 33.60 -29.63 3.99
N LEU A 68 34.28 -30.78 3.94
CA LEU A 68 34.48 -31.54 2.70
C LEU A 68 33.16 -32.09 2.14
N ALA A 69 32.26 -32.58 3.00
CA ALA A 69 30.95 -33.06 2.59
C ALA A 69 30.11 -31.95 1.96
N ILE A 70 30.13 -30.73 2.53
CA ILE A 70 29.44 -29.56 1.95
C ILE A 70 29.98 -29.25 0.54
N LEU A 71 31.30 -29.20 0.37
CA LEU A 71 31.93 -28.94 -0.93
C LEU A 71 31.60 -30.05 -1.95
N LEU A 72 31.59 -31.31 -1.51
CA LEU A 72 31.21 -32.46 -2.34
C LEU A 72 29.75 -32.37 -2.80
N VAL A 73 28.82 -32.03 -1.89
CA VAL A 73 27.40 -31.83 -2.25
C VAL A 73 27.26 -30.75 -3.32
N TYR A 74 27.98 -29.63 -3.18
CA TYR A 74 27.96 -28.57 -4.19
C TYR A 74 28.54 -29.03 -5.54
N ALA A 75 29.63 -29.79 -5.54
CA ALA A 75 30.19 -30.37 -6.76
C ALA A 75 29.21 -31.33 -7.45
N VAL A 76 28.51 -32.18 -6.68
CA VAL A 76 27.46 -33.08 -7.17
C VAL A 76 26.28 -32.29 -7.74
N VAL A 77 25.81 -31.25 -7.05
CA VAL A 77 24.72 -30.39 -7.53
C VAL A 77 25.10 -29.72 -8.84
N LEU A 78 26.30 -29.14 -8.96
CA LEU A 78 26.80 -28.55 -10.20
C LEU A 78 26.89 -29.59 -11.33
N MET A 79 27.35 -30.81 -11.04
CA MET A 79 27.40 -31.90 -12.02
C MET A 79 26.00 -32.31 -12.50
N VAL A 80 25.04 -32.47 -11.58
CA VAL A 80 23.64 -32.83 -11.91
C VAL A 80 22.99 -31.72 -12.73
N LEU A 81 23.19 -30.45 -12.36
CA LEU A 81 22.70 -29.31 -13.13
C LEU A 81 23.29 -29.31 -14.55
N ARG A 82 24.60 -29.53 -14.69
CA ARG A 82 25.26 -29.62 -16.00
C ARG A 82 24.71 -30.77 -16.85
N ARG A 83 24.44 -31.94 -16.26
CA ARG A 83 23.88 -33.11 -16.97
C ARG A 83 22.42 -32.95 -17.37
N ARG A 84 21.63 -32.13 -16.66
CA ARG A 84 20.19 -31.90 -16.93
C ARG A 84 19.90 -30.60 -17.69
N LEU A 85 20.94 -30.02 -18.27
CA LEU A 85 20.85 -28.82 -19.09
C LEU A 85 20.21 -29.15 -20.44
N LEU A 86 19.16 -28.40 -20.81
CA LEU A 86 18.57 -28.48 -22.14
C LEU A 86 19.32 -27.55 -23.11
N PRO A 87 19.45 -27.92 -24.39
CA PRO A 87 20.10 -27.08 -25.41
C PRO A 87 19.30 -25.81 -25.73
N GLU A 88 18.01 -25.77 -25.41
CA GLU A 88 17.13 -24.62 -25.64
C GLU A 88 17.49 -23.42 -24.75
N GLN A 89 17.76 -22.27 -25.37
CA GLN A 89 18.04 -20.99 -24.71
C GLN A 89 16.91 -19.99 -24.96
N PRO A 90 15.96 -19.82 -24.02
CA PRO A 90 14.87 -18.86 -24.18
C PRO A 90 15.33 -17.38 -24.09
N SER A 91 16.52 -17.11 -23.58
CA SER A 91 17.17 -15.78 -23.62
C SER A 91 18.69 -15.93 -23.42
N PRO A 92 19.52 -14.95 -23.83
CA PRO A 92 20.98 -15.04 -23.71
C PRO A 92 21.46 -15.34 -22.27
N ASP A 93 20.77 -14.81 -21.26
CA ASP A 93 21.15 -14.98 -19.85
C ASP A 93 20.41 -16.08 -19.08
N SER A 94 19.64 -16.96 -19.75
CA SER A 94 18.90 -18.02 -19.06
C SER A 94 18.90 -19.34 -19.82
N ARG A 95 18.97 -20.44 -19.06
CA ARG A 95 18.94 -21.80 -19.60
C ARG A 95 17.82 -22.62 -18.96
N LEU A 96 17.30 -23.58 -19.72
CA LEU A 96 16.26 -24.50 -19.25
C LEU A 96 16.91 -25.76 -18.67
N PHE A 97 16.41 -26.17 -17.51
CA PHE A 97 16.84 -27.37 -16.80
C PHE A 97 15.64 -28.30 -16.61
N ARG A 98 15.83 -29.59 -16.91
CA ARG A 98 14.77 -30.59 -16.78
C ARG A 98 14.78 -31.19 -15.37
N LEU A 99 13.81 -30.80 -14.54
CA LEU A 99 13.58 -31.37 -13.21
C LEU A 99 12.36 -32.30 -13.26
N GLY A 100 12.59 -33.58 -13.59
CA GLY A 100 11.53 -34.57 -13.76
C GLY A 100 10.61 -34.23 -14.95
N ARG A 101 9.30 -34.10 -14.69
CA ARG A 101 8.30 -33.69 -15.70
C ARG A 101 8.19 -32.17 -15.88
N ARG A 102 8.91 -31.36 -15.11
CA ARG A 102 8.85 -29.89 -15.17
C ARG A 102 10.17 -29.30 -15.68
N THR A 103 10.09 -28.18 -16.41
CA THR A 103 11.25 -27.41 -16.85
C THR A 103 11.41 -26.17 -15.98
N LEU A 104 12.59 -26.01 -15.36
CA LEU A 104 12.96 -24.83 -14.58
C LEU A 104 13.85 -23.93 -15.40
N ARG A 105 13.61 -22.62 -15.33
CA ARG A 105 14.45 -21.60 -15.97
C ARG A 105 15.42 -21.06 -14.93
N LEU A 106 16.70 -21.34 -15.09
CA LEU A 106 17.76 -20.86 -14.22
C LEU A 106 18.66 -19.86 -14.97
N PRO A 107 19.35 -18.97 -14.26
CA PRO A 107 20.33 -18.07 -14.87
C PRO A 107 21.47 -18.84 -15.53
N SER A 108 22.14 -18.18 -16.48
CA SER A 108 23.34 -18.73 -17.12
C SER A 108 24.44 -19.01 -16.08
N LEU A 109 25.39 -19.89 -16.41
CA LEU A 109 26.49 -20.24 -15.51
C LEU A 109 27.36 -18.99 -15.21
N LYS A 110 27.57 -18.13 -16.22
CA LYS A 110 28.26 -16.85 -16.07
C LYS A 110 27.56 -15.92 -15.07
N LEU A 111 26.24 -15.74 -15.22
CA LEU A 111 25.47 -14.85 -14.34
C LEU A 111 25.39 -15.43 -12.92
N SER A 112 25.22 -16.75 -12.79
CA SER A 112 25.22 -17.43 -11.49
C SER A 112 26.57 -17.30 -10.78
N LEU A 113 27.69 -17.53 -11.48
CA LEU A 113 29.03 -17.37 -10.92
C LEU A 113 29.30 -15.92 -10.51
N LEU A 114 28.95 -14.96 -11.37
CA LEU A 114 29.08 -13.53 -11.08
C LEU A 114 28.27 -13.15 -9.82
N GLN A 115 27.04 -13.65 -9.71
CA GLN A 115 26.20 -13.39 -8.56
C GLN A 115 26.78 -14.01 -7.27
N VAL A 116 27.31 -15.23 -7.32
CA VAL A 116 27.98 -15.86 -6.18
C VAL A 116 29.21 -15.05 -5.74
N VAL A 117 30.02 -14.57 -6.70
CA VAL A 117 31.18 -13.72 -6.40
C VAL A 117 30.75 -12.40 -5.77
N ILE A 118 29.74 -11.71 -6.32
CA ILE A 118 29.20 -10.46 -5.75
C ILE A 118 28.72 -10.71 -4.31
N THR A 119 27.98 -11.79 -4.08
CA THR A 119 27.47 -12.15 -2.75
C THR A 119 28.60 -12.52 -1.79
N ALA A 120 29.65 -13.22 -2.25
CA ALA A 120 30.82 -13.52 -1.43
C ALA A 120 31.56 -12.24 -1.02
N LEU A 121 31.79 -11.32 -1.96
CA LEU A 121 32.44 -10.03 -1.68
C LEU A 121 31.60 -9.18 -0.71
N ASP A 122 30.28 -9.15 -0.87
CA ASP A 122 29.36 -8.45 0.04
C ASP A 122 29.46 -8.99 1.47
N VAL A 123 29.39 -10.32 1.64
CA VAL A 123 29.48 -10.97 2.95
C VAL A 123 30.87 -10.81 3.58
N LEU A 124 31.95 -10.91 2.80
CA LEU A 124 33.31 -10.71 3.29
C LEU A 124 33.54 -9.27 3.72
N ALA A 125 33.03 -8.28 2.97
CA ALA A 125 33.10 -6.87 3.37
C ALA A 125 32.31 -6.63 4.67
N ALA A 126 31.11 -7.23 4.80
CA ALA A 126 30.32 -7.15 6.02
C ALA A 126 31.04 -7.78 7.23
N ALA A 127 31.66 -8.94 7.05
CA ALA A 127 32.46 -9.60 8.08
C ALA A 127 33.68 -8.75 8.47
N ALA A 128 34.36 -8.16 7.49
CA ALA A 128 35.53 -7.30 7.71
C ALA A 128 35.19 -6.07 8.57
N VAL A 129 34.02 -5.46 8.39
CA VAL A 129 33.58 -4.35 9.26
C VAL A 129 33.56 -4.78 10.72
N LEU A 130 32.97 -5.93 11.06
CA LEU A 130 32.97 -6.40 12.45
C LEU A 130 34.38 -6.80 12.91
N TYR A 131 35.15 -7.48 12.07
CA TYR A 131 36.51 -7.92 12.40
C TYR A 131 37.43 -6.74 12.78
N LEU A 132 37.33 -5.63 12.06
CA LEU A 132 38.10 -4.41 12.32
C LEU A 132 37.68 -3.68 13.61
N LEU A 133 36.49 -3.97 14.14
CA LEU A 133 35.99 -3.41 15.40
C LEU A 133 36.33 -4.27 16.61
N LEU A 134 36.86 -5.48 16.40
CA LEU A 134 37.28 -6.34 17.51
C LEU A 134 38.54 -5.76 18.17
N PRO A 135 38.59 -5.72 19.51
CA PRO A 135 39.73 -5.19 20.24
C PRO A 135 40.97 -6.11 20.17
N GLU A 136 40.75 -7.41 19.96
CA GLU A 136 41.82 -8.42 19.86
C GLU A 136 41.74 -9.14 18.51
N THR A 137 42.90 -9.52 17.97
CA THR A 137 43.02 -10.18 16.68
C THR A 137 42.69 -11.67 16.80
N LEU A 138 41.51 -12.07 16.34
CA LEU A 138 41.13 -13.48 16.18
C LEU A 138 41.72 -14.09 14.89
N PRO A 139 41.92 -15.42 14.84
CA PRO A 139 42.20 -16.10 13.57
C PRO A 139 41.07 -15.84 12.57
N VAL A 140 41.42 -15.26 11.40
CA VAL A 140 40.46 -14.81 10.38
C VAL A 140 39.53 -15.94 9.92
N GLY A 141 40.06 -17.15 9.75
CA GLY A 141 39.28 -18.32 9.34
C GLY A 141 38.18 -18.69 10.33
N ALA A 142 38.51 -18.75 11.62
CA ALA A 142 37.56 -19.06 12.69
C ALA A 142 36.53 -17.95 12.88
N PHE A 143 36.95 -16.68 12.85
CA PHE A 143 36.03 -15.55 12.90
C PHE A 143 35.04 -15.57 11.72
N LEU A 144 35.54 -15.75 10.50
CA LEU A 144 34.70 -15.77 9.30
C LEU A 144 33.70 -16.93 9.34
N LEU A 145 34.12 -18.12 9.78
CA LEU A 145 33.25 -19.27 9.96
C LEU A 145 32.10 -18.96 10.92
N VAL A 146 32.40 -18.46 12.12
CA VAL A 146 31.38 -18.14 13.13
C VAL A 146 30.48 -17.01 12.65
N TYR A 147 31.03 -15.99 12.00
CA TYR A 147 30.25 -14.89 11.42
C TYR A 147 29.24 -15.39 10.38
N LEU A 148 29.66 -16.28 9.48
CA LEU A 148 28.80 -16.87 8.45
C LEU A 148 27.68 -17.72 9.07
N LEU A 149 27.99 -18.47 10.12
CA LEU A 149 26.99 -19.25 10.87
C LEU A 149 26.01 -18.33 11.62
N ALA A 150 26.50 -17.27 12.26
CA ALA A 150 25.66 -16.27 12.93
C ALA A 150 24.73 -15.58 11.94
N LEU A 151 25.23 -15.20 10.76
CA LEU A 151 24.44 -14.61 9.68
C LEU A 151 23.37 -15.58 9.17
N ALA A 152 23.74 -16.85 8.93
CA ALA A 152 22.80 -17.88 8.49
C ALA A 152 21.70 -18.13 9.54
N ALA A 153 22.05 -18.27 10.81
CA ALA A 153 21.11 -18.43 11.92
C ALA A 153 20.17 -17.22 12.04
N GLY A 154 20.71 -16.00 11.94
CA GLY A 154 19.93 -14.77 11.93
C GLY A 154 18.88 -14.74 10.81
N VAL A 155 19.27 -15.09 9.58
CA VAL A 155 18.37 -15.15 8.43
C VAL A 155 17.31 -16.24 8.57
N LEU A 156 17.70 -17.44 9.01
CA LEU A 156 16.78 -18.59 9.18
C LEU A 156 15.77 -18.37 10.30
N SER A 157 16.12 -17.59 11.33
CA SER A 157 15.22 -17.29 12.45
C SER A 157 14.03 -16.39 12.08
N HIS A 158 14.09 -15.71 10.93
CA HIS A 158 13.15 -14.66 10.53
C HIS A 158 13.02 -13.49 11.52
N VAL A 159 13.91 -13.38 12.52
CA VAL A 159 13.96 -12.25 13.45
C VAL A 159 14.39 -10.99 12.67
N PRO A 160 13.69 -9.85 12.82
CA PRO A 160 14.05 -8.61 12.14
C PRO A 160 15.51 -8.22 12.41
N GLY A 161 16.31 -8.13 11.34
CA GLY A 161 17.74 -7.83 11.42
C GLY A 161 18.61 -8.92 12.05
N GLY A 162 18.05 -10.09 12.39
CA GLY A 162 18.75 -11.15 13.10
C GLY A 162 19.20 -10.73 14.51
N VAL A 163 18.58 -9.71 15.09
CA VAL A 163 18.94 -9.16 16.41
C VAL A 163 18.74 -10.22 17.49
N GLY A 164 19.70 -10.36 18.38
CA GLY A 164 19.72 -11.37 19.44
C GLY A 164 20.35 -12.68 18.98
N VAL A 165 19.89 -13.25 17.86
CA VAL A 165 20.42 -14.53 17.34
C VAL A 165 21.86 -14.38 16.84
N PHE A 166 22.13 -13.33 16.08
CA PHE A 166 23.47 -13.06 15.54
C PHE A 166 24.48 -12.81 16.68
N GLU A 167 24.11 -11.97 17.64
CA GLU A 167 24.91 -11.63 18.82
C GLU A 167 25.14 -12.85 19.71
N ALA A 168 24.12 -13.66 19.96
CA ALA A 168 24.23 -14.85 20.80
C ALA A 168 25.21 -15.87 20.23
N VAL A 169 25.23 -16.09 18.91
CA VAL A 169 26.19 -17.01 18.28
C VAL A 169 27.62 -16.50 18.42
N LEU A 170 27.86 -15.21 18.19
CA LEU A 170 29.19 -14.61 18.32
C LEU A 170 29.67 -14.57 19.78
N LEU A 171 28.78 -14.23 20.73
CA LEU A 171 29.09 -14.27 22.16
C LEU A 171 29.36 -15.71 22.62
N ALA A 172 28.58 -16.70 22.19
CA ALA A 172 28.80 -18.09 22.58
C ALA A 172 30.16 -18.65 22.10
N ALA A 173 30.63 -18.18 20.93
CA ALA A 173 31.88 -18.61 20.33
C ALA A 173 33.11 -17.87 20.91
N PHE A 174 33.02 -16.55 21.13
CA PHE A 174 34.20 -15.72 21.40
C PHE A 174 34.20 -15.00 22.76
N SER A 175 33.14 -15.08 23.57
CA SER A 175 33.09 -14.38 24.87
C SER A 175 34.19 -14.79 25.83
N ASN A 176 34.61 -16.06 25.81
CA ASN A 176 35.69 -16.56 26.67
C ASN A 176 37.09 -16.06 26.25
N GLN A 177 37.25 -15.61 25.01
CA GLN A 177 38.54 -15.14 24.48
C GLN A 177 38.66 -13.62 24.63
N ILE A 178 37.65 -12.88 24.16
CA ILE A 178 37.69 -11.40 24.08
C ILE A 178 37.07 -10.74 25.34
N GLY A 179 36.30 -11.50 26.12
CA GLY A 179 35.43 -10.97 27.16
C GLY A 179 34.06 -10.55 26.62
N THR A 180 33.04 -10.64 27.45
CA THR A 180 31.65 -10.35 27.09
C THR A 180 31.42 -8.87 26.77
N ALA A 181 31.95 -7.96 27.60
CA ALA A 181 31.74 -6.53 27.44
C ALA A 181 32.42 -5.93 26.19
N PRO A 182 33.70 -6.20 25.89
CA PRO A 182 34.35 -5.65 24.70
C PRO A 182 33.74 -6.21 23.40
N LEU A 183 33.37 -7.49 23.39
CA LEU A 183 32.68 -8.11 22.25
C LEU A 183 31.27 -7.52 22.05
N ALA A 184 30.51 -7.30 23.12
CA ALA A 184 29.21 -6.63 23.05
C ALA A 184 29.32 -5.20 22.50
N ALA A 185 30.34 -4.44 22.92
CA ALA A 185 30.61 -3.11 22.41
C ALA A 185 30.92 -3.12 20.90
N ALA A 186 31.78 -4.04 20.44
CA ALA A 186 32.08 -4.22 19.02
C ALA A 186 30.85 -4.58 18.19
N LEU A 187 29.98 -5.46 18.72
CA LEU A 187 28.71 -5.84 18.07
C LEU A 187 27.74 -4.65 17.96
N LEU A 188 27.62 -3.83 19.01
CA LEU A 188 26.79 -2.63 19.00
C LEU A 188 27.29 -1.62 17.98
N LEU A 189 28.60 -1.37 17.95
CA LEU A 189 29.23 -0.47 16.98
C LEU A 189 29.08 -0.99 15.54
N TYR A 190 29.19 -2.31 15.35
CA TYR A 190 28.91 -2.95 14.08
C TYR A 190 27.47 -2.70 13.62
N ARG A 191 26.47 -2.80 14.51
CA ARG A 191 25.08 -2.47 14.16
C ARG A 191 24.91 -1.00 13.78
N LEU A 192 25.59 -0.09 14.49
CA LEU A 192 25.56 1.33 14.19
C LEU A 192 26.11 1.62 12.78
N ILE A 193 27.26 1.04 12.45
CA ILE A 193 27.99 1.30 11.20
C ILE A 193 27.40 0.53 10.02
N TYR A 194 27.06 -0.74 10.18
CA TYR A 194 26.63 -1.60 9.06
C TYR A 194 25.12 -1.57 8.83
N VAL A 195 24.31 -1.30 9.87
CA VAL A 195 22.84 -1.32 9.76
C VAL A 195 22.26 0.09 9.81
N LEU A 196 22.55 0.86 10.86
CA LEU A 196 21.87 2.14 11.08
C LEU A 196 22.36 3.24 10.13
N LEU A 197 23.68 3.39 9.97
CA LEU A 197 24.26 4.43 9.14
C LEU A 197 23.83 4.32 7.65
N PRO A 198 23.93 3.16 6.97
CA PRO A 198 23.45 3.01 5.59
C PRO A 198 21.94 3.24 5.48
N PHE A 199 21.17 2.86 6.50
CA PHE A 199 19.74 3.10 6.55
C PHE A 199 19.42 4.61 6.58
N VAL A 200 20.11 5.39 7.43
CA VAL A 200 19.96 6.85 7.50
C VAL A 200 20.38 7.49 6.18
N ILE A 201 21.52 7.10 5.62
CA ILE A 201 21.99 7.60 4.31
C ILE A 201 20.97 7.32 3.21
N ALA A 202 20.42 6.10 3.15
CA ALA A 202 19.39 5.74 2.18
C ALA A 202 18.11 6.58 2.34
N CYS A 203 17.68 6.84 3.59
CA CYS A 203 16.55 7.73 3.87
C CYS A 203 16.82 9.15 3.37
N LEU A 204 18.02 9.70 3.65
CA LEU A 204 18.43 11.03 3.21
C LEU A 204 18.51 11.14 1.69
N ILE A 205 19.08 10.14 0.99
CA ILE A 205 19.12 10.10 -0.48
C ILE A 205 17.70 10.08 -1.05
N LEU A 206 16.83 9.21 -0.53
CA LEU A 206 15.44 9.13 -0.98
C LEU A 206 14.69 10.45 -0.75
N LEU A 207 14.84 11.07 0.41
CA LEU A 207 14.29 12.39 0.69
C LEU A 207 14.85 13.44 -0.27
N PHE A 208 16.16 13.48 -0.49
CA PHE A 208 16.79 14.43 -1.41
C PHE A 208 16.28 14.28 -2.85
N THR A 209 16.12 13.05 -3.35
CA THR A 209 15.51 12.80 -4.67
C THR A 209 14.06 13.26 -4.76
N GLU A 210 13.32 13.21 -3.64
CA GLU A 210 11.96 13.71 -3.56
C GLU A 210 11.92 15.25 -3.43
N GLY A 211 12.88 15.83 -2.72
CA GLY A 211 13.04 17.28 -2.51
C GLY A 211 13.43 18.04 -3.77
N LYS A 212 14.26 17.44 -4.66
CA LYS A 212 14.60 18.01 -5.98
C LYS A 212 13.38 18.32 -6.86
N ARG A 213 12.21 17.75 -6.56
CA ARG A 213 10.95 18.06 -7.25
C ARG A 213 10.36 19.42 -6.92
N PHE A 214 10.73 20.01 -5.78
CA PHE A 214 10.25 21.33 -5.38
C PHE A 214 11.04 22.47 -6.05
N LEU A 215 12.13 22.15 -6.77
CA LEU A 215 12.81 23.11 -7.64
C LEU A 215 12.07 23.22 -9.00
N PRO A 216 11.79 24.45 -9.47
CA PRO A 216 11.18 24.66 -10.79
C PRO A 216 12.14 24.20 -11.91
N GLY A 217 11.68 23.33 -12.82
CA GLY A 217 12.42 22.93 -14.03
C GLY A 217 12.61 21.42 -14.27
N SER A 218 12.36 20.55 -13.29
CA SER A 218 12.52 19.09 -13.44
C SER A 218 11.24 18.41 -13.96
N SER A 219 11.00 18.46 -15.26
CA SER A 219 9.86 17.81 -15.93
C SER A 219 9.93 16.26 -15.95
N ALA A 220 11.09 15.67 -15.64
CA ALA A 220 11.33 14.23 -15.82
C ALA A 220 10.88 13.32 -14.65
N VAL A 221 10.45 13.87 -13.50
CA VAL A 221 10.09 13.06 -12.31
C VAL A 221 8.67 13.35 -11.82
N ARG A 222 7.70 13.43 -12.75
CA ARG A 222 6.27 13.66 -12.44
C ARG A 222 5.50 12.45 -11.90
N ILE A 223 6.17 11.36 -11.56
CA ILE A 223 5.51 10.11 -11.14
C ILE A 223 5.85 9.79 -9.68
N ALA A 224 4.80 9.83 -8.86
CA ALA A 224 4.74 9.72 -7.41
C ALA A 224 5.86 8.91 -6.72
N SER A 225 6.62 9.57 -5.83
CA SER A 225 7.12 8.90 -4.63
C SER A 225 6.40 9.50 -3.45
N GLY A 226 5.30 8.89 -3.01
CA GLY A 226 4.74 9.20 -1.70
C GLY A 226 5.63 8.72 -0.55
N LEU A 227 6.96 8.78 -0.66
CA LEU A 227 7.91 8.15 0.26
C LEU A 227 8.39 9.09 1.37
N ALA A 228 8.29 10.42 1.21
CA ALA A 228 8.70 11.34 2.28
C ALA A 228 7.98 11.08 3.59
N ALA A 229 6.65 11.02 3.59
CA ALA A 229 5.87 10.78 4.81
C ALA A 229 6.25 9.48 5.55
N PRO A 230 6.34 8.29 4.91
CA PRO A 230 6.78 7.08 5.59
C PRO A 230 8.26 7.10 6.01
N ILE A 231 9.15 7.76 5.26
CA ILE A 231 10.56 7.90 5.66
C ILE A 231 10.68 8.80 6.90
N LEU A 232 10.05 9.97 6.87
CA LEU A 232 10.02 10.92 7.99
C LEU A 232 9.38 10.30 9.23
N ALA A 233 8.31 9.51 9.07
CA ALA A 233 7.72 8.74 10.16
C ALA A 233 8.72 7.78 10.81
N VAL A 234 9.57 7.11 10.02
CA VAL A 234 10.59 6.20 10.57
C VAL A 234 11.71 6.98 11.25
N LEU A 235 12.18 8.10 10.67
CA LEU A 235 13.18 8.95 11.32
C LEU A 235 12.68 9.46 12.68
N VAL A 236 11.44 9.92 12.75
CA VAL A 236 10.78 10.35 14.01
C VAL A 236 10.64 9.20 15.00
N PHE A 237 10.32 7.99 14.53
CA PHE A 237 10.27 6.82 15.41
C PHE A 237 11.65 6.55 16.02
N PHE A 238 12.72 6.58 15.23
CA PHE A 238 14.09 6.40 15.73
C PHE A 238 14.56 7.54 16.64
N SER A 239 14.18 8.79 16.36
CA SER A 239 14.36 9.91 17.29
C SER A 239 13.71 9.63 18.64
N GLY A 240 12.50 9.05 18.63
CA GLY A 240 11.82 8.63 19.87
C GLY A 240 12.54 7.50 20.62
N VAL A 241 13.10 6.52 19.89
CA VAL A 241 13.92 5.45 20.49
C VAL A 241 15.19 6.03 21.13
N ALA A 242 15.88 6.95 20.44
CA ALA A 242 17.09 7.58 20.94
C ALA A 242 16.83 8.33 22.26
N LEU A 243 15.76 9.14 22.31
CA LEU A 243 15.35 9.85 23.52
C LEU A 243 15.02 8.91 24.70
N LEU A 244 14.37 7.77 24.44
CA LEU A 244 14.06 6.79 25.48
C LEU A 244 15.29 6.07 26.03
N PHE A 245 16.21 5.67 25.16
CA PHE A 245 17.42 4.98 25.58
C PHE A 245 18.37 5.93 26.30
N SER A 246 18.51 7.15 25.79
CA SER A 246 19.28 8.22 26.42
C SER A 246 18.76 8.60 27.81
N GLY A 247 17.44 8.59 28.00
CA GLY A 247 16.83 8.86 29.31
C GLY A 247 17.15 7.79 30.37
N VAL A 248 17.60 6.60 29.94
CA VAL A 248 17.88 5.45 30.78
C VAL A 248 19.38 5.25 31.02
N THR A 249 20.24 5.65 30.08
CA THR A 249 21.69 5.53 30.23
C THR A 249 22.27 6.61 31.15
N PRO A 250 23.26 6.28 32.00
CA PRO A 250 23.91 7.25 32.87
C PRO A 250 24.75 8.20 32.01
N GLU A 251 24.79 9.47 32.40
CA GLU A 251 25.60 10.45 31.70
C GLU A 251 27.09 10.29 32.04
N ILE A 252 27.94 10.51 31.04
CA ILE A 252 29.39 10.46 31.20
C ILE A 252 29.80 11.70 32.01
N ASP A 253 30.29 11.51 33.24
CA ASP A 253 30.64 12.56 34.22
C ASP A 253 31.51 13.70 33.67
N ILE A 254 32.30 13.44 32.63
CA ILE A 254 33.17 14.42 31.96
C ILE A 254 32.37 15.57 31.33
N ARG A 255 31.15 15.32 30.83
CA ARG A 255 30.29 16.35 30.22
C ARG A 255 29.60 17.24 31.26
N LEU A 256 29.31 16.69 32.45
CA LEU A 256 28.65 17.40 33.54
C LEU A 256 29.57 18.40 34.25
N GLN A 257 30.89 18.15 34.29
CA GLN A 257 31.88 19.05 34.91
C GLN A 257 31.93 20.45 34.26
N GLY A 258 31.62 20.57 32.96
CA GLY A 258 31.59 21.86 32.25
C GLY A 258 30.31 22.68 32.46
N ILE A 259 29.22 22.06 32.95
CA ILE A 259 27.86 22.65 32.97
C ILE A 259 27.31 22.79 34.39
N GLY A 260 27.84 22.01 35.34
CA GLY A 260 27.38 22.00 36.74
C GLY A 260 27.43 23.35 37.45
N PHE A 261 28.14 24.34 36.91
CA PHE A 261 28.17 25.71 37.44
C PHE A 261 26.98 26.59 36.99
N LEU A 262 26.28 26.24 35.90
CA LEU A 262 25.29 27.13 35.26
C LEU A 262 23.84 26.63 35.32
N LEU A 263 23.59 25.32 35.47
CA LEU A 263 22.22 24.76 35.44
C LEU A 263 21.79 24.16 36.78
N PRO A 264 20.63 24.54 37.33
CA PRO A 264 20.08 23.93 38.54
C PRO A 264 19.84 22.42 38.37
N GLN A 265 20.18 21.61 39.38
CA GLN A 265 19.99 20.15 39.34
C GLN A 265 18.54 19.73 39.04
N ARG A 266 17.54 20.50 39.52
CA ARG A 266 16.12 20.26 39.23
C ARG A 266 15.78 20.37 37.73
N LEU A 267 16.46 21.26 37.01
CA LEU A 267 16.26 21.47 35.57
C LEU A 267 16.83 20.31 34.76
N ILE A 268 17.97 19.76 35.19
CA ILE A 268 18.57 18.56 34.58
C ILE A 268 17.61 17.39 34.72
N GLU A 269 17.11 17.10 35.93
CA GLU A 269 16.15 16.02 36.17
C GLU A 269 14.85 16.17 35.38
N ALA A 270 14.29 17.38 35.32
CA ALA A 270 13.11 17.67 34.53
C ALA A 270 13.36 17.46 33.02
N SER A 271 14.57 17.76 32.55
CA SER A 271 14.97 17.56 31.15
C SER A 271 15.07 16.08 30.78
N HIS A 272 15.60 15.22 31.66
CA HIS A 272 15.59 13.76 31.46
C HIS A 272 14.17 13.21 31.32
N LEU A 273 13.28 13.57 32.25
CA LEU A 273 11.89 13.11 32.23
C LEU A 273 11.16 13.63 30.98
N GLY A 274 11.30 14.92 30.67
CA GLY A 274 10.69 15.54 29.50
C GLY A 274 11.15 14.90 28.18
N ALA A 275 12.45 14.65 28.04
CA ALA A 275 13.03 13.97 26.88
C ALA A 275 12.43 12.56 26.68
N SER A 276 12.32 11.78 27.75
CA SER A 276 11.74 10.43 27.72
C SER A 276 10.26 10.43 27.32
N LEU A 277 9.46 11.35 27.89
CA LEU A 277 8.04 11.52 27.54
C LEU A 277 7.85 11.93 26.08
N ILE A 278 8.67 12.89 25.59
CA ILE A 278 8.69 13.27 24.18
C ILE A 278 9.00 12.05 23.31
N GLY A 279 9.95 11.21 23.73
CA GLY A 279 10.30 9.96 23.06
C GLY A 279 9.09 9.06 22.82
N VAL A 280 8.30 8.77 23.85
CA VAL A 280 7.06 7.96 23.74
C VAL A 280 6.05 8.59 22.78
N VAL A 281 5.83 9.91 22.89
CA VAL A 281 4.88 10.61 22.02
C VAL A 281 5.35 10.54 20.56
N CYS A 282 6.64 10.69 20.28
CA CYS A 282 7.23 10.54 18.94
C CYS A 282 7.00 9.12 18.37
N LEU A 283 7.13 8.06 19.17
CA LEU A 283 6.85 6.69 18.72
C LEU A 283 5.41 6.53 18.22
N LEU A 284 4.44 7.15 18.91
CA LEU A 284 3.03 7.13 18.53
C LEU A 284 2.72 8.05 17.35
N LEU A 285 3.29 9.26 17.32
CA LEU A 285 3.08 10.24 16.24
C LEU A 285 3.69 9.80 14.91
N ALA A 286 4.69 8.92 14.91
CA ALA A 286 5.21 8.27 13.70
C ALA A 286 4.08 7.62 12.87
N GLN A 287 3.06 7.03 13.51
CA GLN A 287 1.90 6.51 12.80
C GLN A 287 1.09 7.61 12.11
N GLY A 288 0.85 8.73 12.80
CA GLY A 288 0.12 9.88 12.26
C GLY A 288 0.84 10.53 11.08
N LEU A 289 2.16 10.69 11.18
CA LEU A 289 3.00 11.19 10.08
C LEU A 289 2.94 10.28 8.86
N ARG A 290 3.00 8.95 9.05
CA ARG A 290 2.87 7.98 7.95
C ARG A 290 1.51 8.09 7.26
N ARG A 291 0.45 8.44 8.00
CA ARG A 291 -0.90 8.72 7.48
C ARG A 291 -1.05 10.16 6.92
N ARG A 292 0.05 10.91 6.80
CA ARG A 292 0.13 12.27 6.22
C ARG A 292 -0.67 13.34 6.97
N LEU A 293 -0.86 13.17 8.28
CA LEU A 293 -1.67 14.08 9.10
C LEU A 293 -0.93 15.38 9.41
N SER A 294 -1.57 16.52 9.14
CA SER A 294 -1.03 17.85 9.39
C SER A 294 -0.87 18.13 10.88
N ALA A 295 -1.84 17.71 11.72
CA ALA A 295 -1.76 17.84 13.16
C ALA A 295 -0.59 17.03 13.76
N ALA A 296 -0.31 15.82 13.23
CA ALA A 296 0.84 15.02 13.64
C ALA A 296 2.16 15.71 13.26
N TRP A 297 2.20 16.34 12.08
CA TRP A 297 3.34 17.10 11.62
C TRP A 297 3.65 18.29 12.53
N VAL A 298 2.67 19.15 12.84
CA VAL A 298 2.88 20.30 13.74
C VAL A 298 3.36 19.85 15.10
N LEU A 299 2.64 18.89 15.71
CA LEU A 299 2.97 18.43 17.06
C LEU A 299 4.35 17.77 17.11
N THR A 300 4.70 16.93 16.14
CA THR A 300 6.04 16.32 16.09
C THR A 300 7.13 17.37 15.89
N LEU A 301 6.92 18.36 15.02
CA LEU A 301 7.89 19.42 14.79
C LEU A 301 8.19 20.19 16.08
N VAL A 302 7.15 20.58 16.81
CA VAL A 302 7.29 21.25 18.12
C VAL A 302 8.02 20.35 19.12
N LEU A 303 7.61 19.09 19.23
CA LEU A 303 8.19 18.13 20.17
C LEU A 303 9.67 17.83 19.87
N LEU A 304 10.08 17.74 18.61
CA LEU A 304 11.49 17.55 18.25
C LEU A 304 12.34 18.78 18.56
N LEU A 305 11.82 19.99 18.35
CA LEU A 305 12.53 21.22 18.71
C LEU A 305 12.68 21.34 20.23
N VAL A 306 11.61 21.06 20.99
CA VAL A 306 11.66 21.03 22.46
C VAL A 306 12.59 19.92 22.94
N GLY A 307 12.50 18.72 22.39
CA GLY A 307 13.38 17.59 22.73
C GLY A 307 14.85 17.90 22.45
N SER A 308 15.14 18.60 21.35
CA SER A 308 16.49 19.08 21.02
C SER A 308 17.03 20.04 22.08
N LEU A 309 16.19 20.96 22.59
CA LEU A 309 16.57 21.87 23.67
C LEU A 309 16.78 21.13 24.99
N LEU A 310 15.87 20.21 25.35
CA LEU A 310 15.99 19.41 26.56
C LEU A 310 17.26 18.53 26.55
N SER A 311 17.63 17.96 25.40
CA SER A 311 18.86 17.15 25.26
C SER A 311 20.13 17.98 25.53
N LEU A 312 20.13 19.27 25.17
CA LEU A 312 21.23 20.19 25.49
C LEU A 312 21.29 20.50 27.00
N PHE A 313 20.13 20.65 27.66
CA PHE A 313 20.06 20.94 29.10
C PHE A 313 20.32 19.74 30.01
N LYS A 314 20.10 18.52 29.50
CA LYS A 314 20.25 17.26 30.22
C LYS A 314 21.72 16.96 30.54
N GLY A 315 22.60 17.03 29.53
CA GLY A 315 24.04 16.76 29.67
C GLY A 315 24.89 17.29 28.52
N PHE A 316 24.38 18.29 27.77
CA PHE A 316 24.94 18.77 26.49
C PHE A 316 25.16 17.64 25.49
N ASP A 317 24.14 16.80 25.35
CA ASP A 317 24.09 15.71 24.38
C ASP A 317 23.84 16.26 22.98
N TRP A 318 24.86 16.91 22.41
CA TRP A 318 24.82 17.55 21.08
C TRP A 318 24.54 16.54 19.95
N GLU A 319 24.89 15.27 20.14
CA GLU A 319 24.58 14.17 19.23
C GLU A 319 23.06 13.98 19.09
N GLU A 320 22.34 13.93 20.21
CA GLU A 320 20.88 13.80 20.23
C GLU A 320 20.20 15.08 19.76
N ALA A 321 20.66 16.23 20.26
CA ALA A 321 20.13 17.52 19.84
C ALA A 321 20.25 17.71 18.32
N SER A 322 21.40 17.38 17.74
CA SER A 322 21.59 17.48 16.29
C SER A 322 20.72 16.50 15.51
N LEU A 323 20.57 15.25 15.98
CA LEU A 323 19.66 14.28 15.36
C LEU A 323 18.20 14.78 15.32
N LEU A 324 17.72 15.34 16.44
CA LEU A 324 16.36 15.87 16.57
C LEU A 324 16.17 17.12 15.70
N ALA A 325 17.15 18.04 15.71
CA ALA A 325 17.13 19.25 14.90
C ALA A 325 17.14 18.94 13.39
N ILE A 326 17.97 17.99 12.95
CA ILE A 326 17.99 17.54 11.54
C ILE A 326 16.64 16.94 11.16
N THR A 327 16.07 16.08 12.01
CA THR A 327 14.76 15.46 11.76
C THR A 327 13.65 16.50 11.70
N ALA A 328 13.67 17.52 12.57
CA ALA A 328 12.76 18.66 12.56
C ALA A 328 12.90 19.48 11.27
N ALA A 329 14.12 19.79 10.84
CA ALA A 329 14.40 20.51 9.60
C ALA A 329 13.88 19.76 8.36
N LEU A 330 14.08 18.43 8.31
CA LEU A 330 13.53 17.59 7.25
C LEU A 330 11.99 17.61 7.27
N LEU A 331 11.35 17.47 8.43
CA LEU A 331 9.89 17.60 8.54
C LEU A 331 9.37 18.96 8.05
N ALA A 332 10.04 20.05 8.41
CA ALA A 332 9.68 21.39 7.97
C ALA A 332 9.81 21.55 6.44
N THR A 333 10.89 21.03 5.86
CA THR A 333 11.14 21.06 4.41
C THR A 333 10.05 20.32 3.63
N PHE A 334 9.63 19.15 4.13
CA PHE A 334 8.62 18.31 3.49
C PHE A 334 7.19 18.59 3.96
N ARG A 335 6.88 19.80 4.48
CA ARG A 335 5.54 20.17 4.98
C ARG A 335 4.39 19.86 4.01
N ARG A 336 4.63 20.01 2.71
CA ARG A 336 3.62 19.75 1.65
C ARG A 336 3.21 18.28 1.56
N SER A 337 4.00 17.37 2.13
CA SER A 337 3.68 15.93 2.17
C SER A 337 2.59 15.58 3.19
N PHE A 338 2.28 16.48 4.13
CA PHE A 338 1.34 16.32 5.23
C PHE A 338 0.11 17.20 5.05
N TYR A 339 -0.62 16.98 3.96
CA TYR A 339 -1.75 17.82 3.57
C TYR A 339 -3.05 17.51 4.33
N ARG A 340 -3.15 16.36 5.00
CA ARG A 340 -4.42 15.86 5.52
C ARG A 340 -4.78 16.51 6.87
N ARG A 341 -5.90 17.21 6.91
CA ARG A 341 -6.51 17.71 8.15
C ARG A 341 -7.32 16.56 8.78
N SER A 342 -6.95 16.14 9.99
CA SER A 342 -7.76 15.25 10.82
C SER A 342 -7.36 15.43 12.28
N ARG A 343 -8.27 15.11 13.21
CA ARG A 343 -7.93 15.09 14.63
C ARG A 343 -7.03 13.89 14.91
N LEU A 344 -5.96 14.08 15.69
CA LEU A 344 -5.05 13.00 16.10
C LEU A 344 -5.79 11.88 16.86
N LEU A 345 -6.88 12.25 17.53
CA LEU A 345 -7.74 11.34 18.27
C LEU A 345 -8.70 10.52 17.40
N GLU A 346 -8.80 10.78 16.10
CA GLU A 346 -9.66 10.01 15.19
C GLU A 346 -8.89 8.95 14.39
N VAL A 347 -7.58 8.83 14.65
CA VAL A 347 -6.75 7.84 13.99
C VAL A 347 -7.12 6.44 14.47
N PRO A 348 -7.40 5.48 13.56
CA PRO A 348 -7.75 4.13 13.96
C PRO A 348 -6.56 3.41 14.62
N PHE A 349 -6.89 2.60 15.63
CA PHE A 349 -5.93 1.81 16.39
C PHE A 349 -5.15 0.86 15.46
N SER A 350 -3.82 0.96 15.45
CA SER A 350 -2.95 0.06 14.69
C SER A 350 -2.16 -0.82 15.66
N PRO A 351 -2.52 -2.10 15.83
CA PRO A 351 -1.87 -3.00 16.81
C PRO A 351 -0.36 -3.11 16.57
N LEU A 352 0.07 -3.08 15.31
CA LEU A 352 1.49 -3.15 14.94
C LEU A 352 2.33 -2.00 15.53
N TYR A 353 1.82 -0.77 15.54
CA TYR A 353 2.58 0.39 16.02
C TYR A 353 2.60 0.43 17.54
N VAL A 354 1.47 0.11 18.17
CA VAL A 354 1.39 0.01 19.63
C VAL A 354 2.31 -1.11 20.14
N MET A 355 2.30 -2.27 19.49
CA MET A 355 3.21 -3.36 19.83
C MET A 355 4.68 -2.97 19.61
N ALA A 356 5.00 -2.28 18.50
CA ALA A 356 6.35 -1.77 18.28
C ALA A 356 6.79 -0.77 19.37
N SER A 357 5.92 0.18 19.73
CA SER A 357 6.19 1.13 20.82
C SER A 357 6.35 0.42 22.17
N LEU A 358 5.51 -0.58 22.45
CA LEU A 358 5.58 -1.38 23.68
C LEU A 358 6.87 -2.20 23.73
N CYS A 359 7.33 -2.76 22.62
CA CYS A 359 8.63 -3.42 22.53
C CYS A 359 9.79 -2.45 22.79
N VAL A 360 9.74 -1.21 22.27
CA VAL A 360 10.77 -0.19 22.53
C VAL A 360 10.80 0.19 24.01
N VAL A 361 9.63 0.40 24.62
CA VAL A 361 9.54 0.70 26.07
C VAL A 361 10.04 -0.48 26.90
N ALA A 362 9.66 -1.72 26.55
CA ALA A 362 10.16 -2.91 27.23
C ALA A 362 11.69 -3.06 27.08
N ALA A 363 12.25 -2.78 25.91
CA ALA A 363 13.70 -2.76 25.70
C ALA A 363 14.40 -1.66 26.51
N SER A 364 13.78 -0.49 26.63
CA SER A 364 14.27 0.62 27.47
C SER A 364 14.24 0.24 28.96
N ILE A 365 13.21 -0.44 29.45
CA ILE A 365 13.15 -0.97 30.82
C ILE A 365 14.22 -2.05 31.03
N TRP A 366 14.37 -2.97 30.08
CA TRP A 366 15.41 -3.99 30.16
C TRP A 366 16.81 -3.36 30.21
N LEU A 367 17.07 -2.35 29.37
CA LEU A 367 18.31 -1.58 29.38
C LEU A 367 18.54 -0.91 30.74
N LEU A 368 17.49 -0.34 31.34
CA LEU A 368 17.56 0.25 32.68
C LEU A 368 18.01 -0.78 33.72
N LEU A 369 17.33 -1.93 33.75
CA LEU A 369 17.66 -3.00 34.69
C LEU A 369 19.07 -3.55 34.48
N PHE A 370 19.54 -3.61 33.24
CA PHE A 370 20.88 -4.04 32.89
C PHE A 370 21.96 -3.04 33.33
N VAL A 371 21.75 -1.76 33.03
CA VAL A 371 22.67 -0.67 33.38
C VAL A 371 22.80 -0.50 34.90
N TYR A 372 21.69 -0.62 35.63
CA TYR A 372 21.63 -0.44 37.09
C TYR A 372 21.57 -1.78 37.84
N GLN A 373 22.06 -2.87 37.24
CA GLN A 373 22.04 -4.21 37.85
C GLN A 373 22.83 -4.29 39.18
N ASP A 374 23.87 -3.45 39.31
CA ASP A 374 24.74 -3.39 40.49
C ASP A 374 24.30 -2.29 41.48
N ALA A 375 23.19 -1.60 41.21
CA ALA A 375 22.65 -0.56 42.09
C ALA A 375 21.75 -1.18 43.18
N SER A 376 21.96 -0.78 44.42
CA SER A 376 21.09 -1.15 45.54
C SER A 376 19.69 -0.56 45.35
N TYR A 377 18.72 -1.39 44.96
CA TYR A 377 17.32 -0.99 44.94
C TYR A 377 16.76 -0.99 46.37
N ASP A 378 16.51 0.19 46.93
CA ASP A 378 15.78 0.29 48.20
C ASP A 378 14.32 -0.18 48.02
N ASN A 379 13.78 -0.92 48.99
CA ASN A 379 12.42 -1.48 49.02
C ASN A 379 11.33 -0.41 49.26
N GLN A 380 11.41 0.72 48.57
CA GLN A 380 10.42 1.79 48.68
C GLN A 380 9.22 1.54 47.75
N LEU A 381 8.07 2.15 48.09
CA LEU A 381 6.87 2.08 47.25
C LEU A 381 7.05 2.97 46.02
N TRP A 382 6.55 2.53 44.86
CA TRP A 382 6.75 3.18 43.55
C TRP A 382 6.28 4.65 43.45
N TRP A 383 5.42 5.14 44.35
CA TRP A 383 5.05 6.56 44.45
C TRP A 383 5.94 7.41 45.37
N GLN A 384 6.78 6.78 46.20
CA GLN A 384 7.82 7.45 47.00
C GLN A 384 9.10 7.69 46.16
N PHE A 385 9.33 6.84 45.14
CA PHE A 385 10.37 6.95 44.11
C PHE A 385 10.38 8.26 43.29
N THR A 386 9.28 8.99 43.22
CA THR A 386 9.16 10.22 42.41
C THR A 386 9.61 11.48 43.14
N LEU A 387 9.74 11.43 44.47
CA LEU A 387 9.96 12.59 45.34
C LEU A 387 11.30 12.53 46.09
N GLU A 388 11.91 11.35 46.25
CA GLU A 388 13.19 11.19 46.94
C GLU A 388 14.43 11.34 46.02
N PRO A 389 15.53 11.97 46.48
CA PRO A 389 16.74 12.20 45.69
C PRO A 389 17.55 10.95 45.31
N GLY A 390 17.27 9.78 45.91
CA GLY A 390 18.08 8.56 45.81
C GLY A 390 17.71 7.60 44.67
N ALA A 391 16.55 7.77 44.03
CA ALA A 391 16.11 6.88 42.95
C ALA A 391 16.85 7.15 41.62
N PRO A 392 17.29 6.11 40.88
CA PRO A 392 17.90 6.29 39.56
C PRO A 392 17.00 7.12 38.65
N ARG A 393 17.51 8.23 38.13
CA ARG A 393 16.76 9.17 37.26
C ARG A 393 16.06 8.44 36.08
N GLY A 394 16.72 7.40 35.56
CA GLY A 394 16.18 6.53 34.51
C GLY A 394 14.92 5.76 34.92
N ALA A 395 14.74 5.41 36.20
CA ALA A 395 13.54 4.72 36.68
C ALA A 395 12.30 5.62 36.65
N ARG A 396 12.45 6.91 37.02
CA ARG A 396 11.37 7.92 36.91
C ARG A 396 10.95 8.13 35.45
N ALA A 397 11.93 8.23 34.55
CA ALA A 397 11.71 8.39 33.12
C ALA A 397 11.02 7.16 32.50
N ALA A 398 11.47 5.94 32.84
CA ALA A 398 10.86 4.70 32.38
C ALA A 398 9.41 4.55 32.88
N MET A 399 9.14 4.83 34.15
CA MET A 399 7.79 4.77 34.71
C MET A 399 6.85 5.79 34.06
N GLY A 400 7.28 7.05 33.91
CA GLY A 400 6.50 8.08 33.21
C GLY A 400 6.16 7.68 31.78
N SER A 401 7.12 7.08 31.08
CA SER A 401 6.95 6.56 29.73
C SER A 401 5.94 5.40 29.64
N VAL A 402 5.99 4.46 30.58
CA VAL A 402 5.02 3.35 30.69
C VAL A 402 3.62 3.88 30.96
N VAL A 403 3.46 4.75 31.97
CA VAL A 403 2.16 5.31 32.37
C VAL A 403 1.55 6.10 31.21
N LEU A 404 2.34 6.92 30.51
CA LEU A 404 1.88 7.68 29.36
C LEU A 404 1.42 6.76 28.22
N LEU A 405 2.22 5.73 27.89
CA LEU A 405 1.86 4.76 26.85
C LEU A 405 0.58 4.00 27.21
N LEU A 406 0.42 3.59 28.48
CA LEU A 406 -0.77 2.93 29.00
C LEU A 406 -2.00 3.84 28.94
N ALA A 407 -1.88 5.10 29.40
CA ALA A 407 -2.97 6.06 29.35
C ALA A 407 -3.44 6.33 27.91
N LEU A 408 -2.50 6.53 26.98
CA LEU A 408 -2.82 6.77 25.57
C LEU A 408 -3.39 5.53 24.87
N SER A 409 -2.85 4.35 25.15
CA SER A 409 -3.35 3.10 24.57
C SER A 409 -4.73 2.71 25.11
N LEU A 410 -4.97 2.89 26.42
CA LEU A 410 -6.27 2.68 27.04
C LEU A 410 -7.30 3.69 26.52
N GLY A 411 -6.92 4.97 26.39
CA GLY A 411 -7.76 6.00 25.78
C GLY A 411 -8.07 5.76 24.30
N TRP A 412 -7.27 4.95 23.60
CA TRP A 412 -7.59 4.48 22.25
C TRP A 412 -8.49 3.23 22.24
N LEU A 413 -8.30 2.33 23.21
CA LEU A 413 -9.06 1.08 23.33
C LEU A 413 -10.49 1.30 23.85
N LEU A 414 -10.67 2.22 24.81
CA LEU A 414 -11.97 2.57 25.41
C LEU A 414 -12.81 3.50 24.54
N ARG A 415 -12.42 3.74 23.28
CA ARG A 415 -13.21 4.57 22.35
C ARG A 415 -14.51 3.85 21.99
N ALA A 416 -15.58 4.64 21.92
CA ALA A 416 -16.88 4.15 21.45
C ALA A 416 -16.73 3.46 20.09
N ALA A 417 -17.40 2.31 19.96
CA ALA A 417 -17.43 1.58 18.71
C ALA A 417 -17.95 2.48 17.57
N PRO A 418 -17.37 2.39 16.36
CA PRO A 418 -17.81 3.22 15.25
C PRO A 418 -19.29 2.94 14.93
N PRO A 419 -20.08 3.99 14.62
CA PRO A 419 -21.51 3.85 14.34
C PRO A 419 -21.75 2.91 13.16
N ALA A 420 -22.88 2.21 13.17
CA ALA A 420 -23.22 1.27 12.12
C ALA A 420 -23.25 1.96 10.74
N THR A 421 -22.98 1.19 9.68
CA THR A 421 -23.13 1.67 8.31
C THR A 421 -24.63 1.82 8.00
N GLU A 422 -25.14 3.05 8.10
CA GLU A 422 -26.54 3.36 7.85
C GLU A 422 -26.78 3.75 6.38
N LEU A 423 -28.00 3.45 5.90
CA LEU A 423 -28.47 3.91 4.61
C LEU A 423 -28.80 5.41 4.68
N PRO A 424 -28.65 6.16 3.58
CA PRO A 424 -28.86 7.59 3.57
C PRO A 424 -30.33 7.95 3.79
N THR A 425 -30.55 9.03 4.55
CA THR A 425 -31.84 9.72 4.60
C THR A 425 -32.09 10.48 3.30
N GLN A 426 -33.33 10.91 3.06
CA GLN A 426 -33.68 11.72 1.89
C GLN A 426 -32.88 13.04 1.82
N GLU A 427 -32.63 13.67 2.96
CA GLU A 427 -31.78 14.87 3.04
C GLU A 427 -30.34 14.58 2.56
N ASN A 428 -29.77 13.45 2.98
CA ASN A 428 -28.45 13.02 2.52
C ASN A 428 -28.43 12.75 1.01
N LEU A 429 -29.48 12.15 0.45
CA LEU A 429 -29.59 11.91 -0.99
C LEU A 429 -29.67 13.23 -1.79
N GLN A 430 -30.48 14.19 -1.33
CA GLN A 430 -30.57 15.51 -1.98
C GLN A 430 -29.23 16.26 -1.94
N ARG A 431 -28.53 16.20 -0.82
CA ARG A 431 -27.18 16.78 -0.69
C ARG A 431 -26.17 16.11 -1.63
N ALA A 432 -26.21 14.79 -1.74
CA ALA A 432 -25.36 14.06 -2.67
C ALA A 432 -25.68 14.41 -4.14
N LEU A 433 -26.96 14.54 -4.49
CA LEU A 433 -27.39 14.96 -5.82
C LEU A 433 -26.86 16.34 -6.18
N HIS A 434 -26.89 17.30 -5.25
CA HIS A 434 -26.32 18.63 -5.45
C HIS A 434 -24.81 18.58 -5.72
N ALA A 435 -24.06 17.74 -4.99
CA ALA A 435 -22.64 17.51 -5.23
C ALA A 435 -22.36 16.86 -6.60
N VAL A 436 -23.23 15.96 -7.06
CA VAL A 436 -23.12 15.38 -8.42
C VAL A 436 -23.36 16.45 -9.48
N GLN A 437 -24.44 17.23 -9.34
CA GLN A 437 -24.86 18.24 -10.29
C GLN A 437 -23.81 19.34 -10.52
N THR A 438 -23.03 19.68 -9.49
CA THR A 438 -21.93 20.66 -9.55
C THR A 438 -20.60 20.05 -9.99
N SER A 439 -20.54 18.73 -10.19
CA SER A 439 -19.35 18.00 -10.62
C SER A 439 -19.36 17.68 -12.12
N ASN A 440 -18.27 17.06 -12.61
CA ASN A 440 -18.17 16.50 -13.96
C ASN A 440 -18.34 14.97 -13.96
N GLN A 441 -19.05 14.43 -12.96
CA GLN A 441 -19.14 12.99 -12.68
C GLN A 441 -20.61 12.52 -12.66
N PRO A 442 -21.32 12.48 -13.81
CA PRO A 442 -22.74 12.11 -13.87
C PRO A 442 -23.05 10.71 -13.33
N ASP A 443 -22.10 9.76 -13.35
CA ASP A 443 -22.35 8.42 -12.79
C ASP A 443 -22.57 8.46 -11.26
N GLY A 444 -22.17 9.55 -10.60
CA GLY A 444 -22.46 9.80 -9.19
C GLY A 444 -23.95 9.79 -8.89
N SER A 445 -24.80 10.05 -9.88
CA SER A 445 -26.26 10.01 -9.78
C SER A 445 -26.82 8.63 -9.41
N LEU A 446 -26.04 7.55 -9.55
CA LEU A 446 -26.41 6.24 -9.01
C LEU A 446 -26.60 6.25 -7.49
N VAL A 447 -26.17 7.31 -6.79
CA VAL A 447 -26.48 7.52 -5.38
C VAL A 447 -27.99 7.52 -5.10
N MET A 448 -28.81 7.98 -6.06
CA MET A 448 -30.26 8.15 -5.91
C MET A 448 -31.03 6.84 -5.77
N THR A 449 -30.41 5.68 -6.01
CA THR A 449 -31.04 4.38 -5.72
C THR A 449 -31.24 4.13 -4.22
N GLY A 450 -30.59 4.89 -3.34
CA GLY A 450 -30.71 4.74 -1.88
C GLY A 450 -30.07 3.49 -1.27
N ASP A 451 -29.54 2.56 -2.09
CA ASP A 451 -28.98 1.27 -1.63
C ASP A 451 -27.49 1.34 -1.21
N LYS A 452 -26.92 2.55 -1.11
CA LYS A 452 -25.51 2.81 -0.80
C LYS A 452 -25.38 3.79 0.36
N ALA A 453 -24.58 3.44 1.36
CA ALA A 453 -24.20 4.35 2.42
C ALA A 453 -23.30 5.48 1.89
N LEU A 454 -23.36 6.64 2.54
CA LEU A 454 -22.65 7.85 2.10
C LEU A 454 -21.63 8.29 3.13
N LEU A 455 -20.46 8.70 2.64
CA LEU A 455 -19.42 9.34 3.43
C LEU A 455 -19.14 10.73 2.85
N PHE A 456 -19.59 11.76 3.53
CA PHE A 456 -19.40 13.15 3.11
C PHE A 456 -18.04 13.72 3.52
N HIS A 457 -17.56 14.65 2.70
CA HIS A 457 -16.45 15.54 3.03
C HIS A 457 -16.90 16.60 4.05
N GLU A 458 -15.97 17.24 4.78
CA GLU A 458 -16.30 18.25 5.80
C GLU A 458 -17.05 19.46 5.23
N THR A 459 -16.74 19.83 3.98
CA THR A 459 -17.43 20.91 3.25
C THR A 459 -18.74 20.48 2.62
N GLU A 460 -19.12 19.20 2.76
CA GLU A 460 -20.35 18.59 2.23
C GLU A 460 -20.53 18.62 0.70
N SER A 461 -19.61 19.24 -0.03
CA SER A 461 -19.59 19.35 -1.50
C SER A 461 -19.01 18.14 -2.23
N ALA A 462 -18.66 17.08 -1.50
CA ALA A 462 -18.07 15.87 -2.03
C ALA A 462 -18.46 14.66 -1.18
N PHE A 463 -18.56 13.48 -1.80
CA PHE A 463 -18.92 12.25 -1.09
C PHE A 463 -18.35 10.98 -1.72
N VAL A 464 -18.31 9.92 -0.91
CA VAL A 464 -18.10 8.53 -1.37
C VAL A 464 -19.39 7.77 -1.11
N MET A 465 -19.90 7.07 -2.13
CA MET A 465 -20.98 6.10 -1.96
C MET A 465 -20.41 4.69 -1.92
N TYR A 466 -20.84 3.89 -0.95
CA TYR A 466 -20.27 2.57 -0.72
C TYR A 466 -21.30 1.58 -0.15
N GLY A 467 -20.97 0.29 -0.25
CA GLY A 467 -21.74 -0.79 0.33
C GLY A 467 -20.85 -1.75 1.11
N ARG A 468 -21.45 -2.51 2.03
CA ARG A 468 -20.75 -3.52 2.83
C ARG A 468 -21.11 -4.92 2.36
N ARG A 469 -20.10 -5.74 2.08
CA ARG A 469 -20.29 -7.17 1.85
C ARG A 469 -19.16 -7.96 2.50
N GLY A 470 -19.51 -8.96 3.31
CA GLY A 470 -18.55 -9.74 4.06
C GLY A 470 -17.66 -8.85 4.94
N ARG A 471 -16.34 -8.95 4.73
CA ARG A 471 -15.34 -8.11 5.38
C ARG A 471 -14.82 -6.98 4.48
N SER A 472 -15.57 -6.59 3.47
CA SER A 472 -15.19 -5.57 2.50
C SER A 472 -16.19 -4.40 2.52
N LEU A 473 -15.65 -3.18 2.60
CA LEU A 473 -16.40 -1.96 2.28
C LEU A 473 -15.99 -1.55 0.87
N ILE A 474 -16.98 -1.51 -0.02
CA ILE A 474 -16.79 -1.38 -1.45
C ILE A 474 -17.37 -0.03 -1.87
N ALA A 475 -16.50 0.91 -2.20
CA ALA A 475 -16.88 2.19 -2.80
C ALA A 475 -17.22 1.99 -4.28
N LEU A 476 -18.27 2.67 -4.74
CA LEU A 476 -18.66 2.71 -6.14
C LEU A 476 -18.07 3.96 -6.80
N PHE A 477 -17.29 3.75 -7.86
CA PHE A 477 -16.53 4.76 -8.59
C PHE A 477 -15.47 5.48 -7.75
N ASP A 478 -14.87 6.51 -8.34
CA ASP A 478 -14.08 7.49 -7.60
C ASP A 478 -15.01 8.39 -6.76
N PRO A 479 -14.54 8.97 -5.63
CA PRO A 479 -15.32 9.95 -4.89
C PRO A 479 -15.84 11.07 -5.80
N ILE A 480 -17.04 11.56 -5.53
CA ILE A 480 -17.65 12.65 -6.30
C ILE A 480 -17.22 13.98 -5.69
N GLY A 481 -16.78 14.93 -6.52
CA GLY A 481 -16.39 16.28 -6.11
C GLY A 481 -15.04 16.73 -6.67
N SER A 482 -14.48 17.81 -6.11
CA SER A 482 -13.20 18.39 -6.57
C SER A 482 -12.00 17.46 -6.35
N ALA A 483 -10.94 17.59 -7.15
CA ALA A 483 -9.76 16.71 -7.06
C ALA A 483 -9.13 16.66 -5.66
N GLN A 484 -9.11 17.79 -4.95
CA GLN A 484 -8.60 17.86 -3.57
C GLN A 484 -9.51 17.08 -2.60
N ALA A 485 -10.82 17.33 -2.65
CA ALA A 485 -11.78 16.65 -1.79
C ALA A 485 -11.79 15.12 -2.04
N ARG A 486 -11.62 14.68 -3.30
CA ARG A 486 -11.48 13.26 -3.63
C ARG A 486 -10.28 12.62 -2.93
N ALA A 487 -9.12 13.27 -2.96
CA ALA A 487 -7.91 12.74 -2.33
C ALA A 487 -8.07 12.60 -0.80
N GLU A 488 -8.74 13.56 -0.15
CA GLU A 488 -9.04 13.53 1.29
C GLU A 488 -10.06 12.44 1.64
N LEU A 489 -11.11 12.30 0.82
CA LEU A 489 -12.14 11.28 0.99
C LEU A 489 -11.62 9.85 0.82
N ILE A 490 -10.64 9.61 -0.06
CA ILE A 490 -10.01 8.28 -0.20
C ILE A 490 -9.34 7.86 1.12
N TRP A 491 -8.66 8.79 1.80
CA TRP A 491 -8.09 8.55 3.14
C TRP A 491 -9.17 8.39 4.20
N LYS A 492 -10.21 9.24 4.20
CA LYS A 492 -11.32 9.13 5.15
C LYS A 492 -12.04 7.79 5.03
N PHE A 493 -12.25 7.31 3.80
CA PHE A 493 -12.81 5.99 3.54
C PHE A 493 -11.90 4.86 4.01
N ARG A 494 -10.58 4.99 3.82
CA ARG A 494 -9.62 4.03 4.39
C ARG A 494 -9.71 3.94 5.90
N ASP A 495 -9.78 5.09 6.58
CA ASP A 495 -9.89 5.13 8.04
C ASP A 495 -11.22 4.55 8.52
N LEU A 496 -12.33 4.83 7.82
CA LEU A 496 -13.62 4.19 8.05
C LEU A 496 -13.54 2.66 7.94
N CYS A 497 -12.85 2.15 6.91
CA CYS A 497 -12.62 0.72 6.75
C CYS A 497 -11.80 0.13 7.91
N ASP A 498 -10.72 0.81 8.31
CA ASP A 498 -9.88 0.38 9.43
C ASP A 498 -10.69 0.33 10.75
N MET A 499 -11.53 1.35 11.01
CA MET A 499 -12.43 1.41 12.18
C MET A 499 -13.42 0.24 12.22
N HIS A 500 -14.00 -0.12 11.07
CA HIS A 500 -14.92 -1.26 10.96
C HIS A 500 -14.22 -2.62 10.77
N HIS A 501 -12.89 -2.67 10.86
CA HIS A 501 -12.08 -3.88 10.59
C HIS A 501 -12.39 -4.53 9.23
N ALA A 502 -12.71 -3.67 8.25
CA ALA A 502 -13.09 -4.02 6.90
C ALA A 502 -11.98 -3.67 5.89
N ARG A 503 -12.01 -4.35 4.75
CA ARG A 503 -11.10 -4.13 3.63
C ARG A 503 -11.63 -2.98 2.77
N PRO A 504 -10.84 -1.93 2.52
CA PRO A 504 -11.19 -0.91 1.53
C PRO A 504 -11.10 -1.48 0.12
N VAL A 505 -12.19 -1.37 -0.65
CA VAL A 505 -12.24 -1.72 -2.07
C VAL A 505 -12.87 -0.55 -2.82
N PHE A 506 -12.31 -0.17 -3.98
CA PHE A 506 -12.94 0.80 -4.87
C PHE A 506 -13.21 0.19 -6.24
N TYR A 507 -14.47 0.17 -6.64
CA TYR A 507 -14.95 -0.45 -7.87
C TYR A 507 -15.05 0.57 -9.01
N GLN A 508 -14.48 0.22 -10.17
CA GLN A 508 -14.56 0.99 -11.41
C GLN A 508 -13.94 2.41 -11.30
N VAL A 509 -12.74 2.49 -10.72
CA VAL A 509 -11.99 3.75 -10.58
C VAL A 509 -11.18 4.10 -11.84
N ARG A 510 -10.90 5.40 -12.02
CA ARG A 510 -10.13 5.94 -13.14
C ARG A 510 -8.62 5.87 -12.88
N ALA A 511 -7.84 5.87 -13.97
CA ALA A 511 -6.38 5.82 -13.92
C ALA A 511 -5.76 7.03 -13.18
N GLU A 512 -6.39 8.20 -13.29
CA GLU A 512 -5.91 9.47 -12.70
C GLU A 512 -5.82 9.43 -11.17
N ASN A 513 -6.67 8.64 -10.50
CA ASN A 513 -6.73 8.55 -9.04
C ASN A 513 -5.90 7.39 -8.47
N LEU A 514 -5.27 6.57 -9.32
CA LEU A 514 -4.41 5.45 -8.89
C LEU A 514 -3.30 5.86 -7.90
N PRO A 515 -2.63 7.02 -8.04
CA PRO A 515 -1.65 7.47 -7.05
C PRO A 515 -2.23 7.57 -5.63
N PHE A 516 -3.45 8.09 -5.48
CA PHE A 516 -4.11 8.23 -4.18
C PHE A 516 -4.46 6.86 -3.58
N TYR A 517 -4.92 5.91 -4.39
CA TYR A 517 -5.18 4.54 -3.93
C TYR A 517 -3.90 3.82 -3.51
N MET A 518 -2.78 4.04 -4.21
CA MET A 518 -1.48 3.47 -3.83
C MET A 518 -0.96 4.05 -2.51
N ASP A 519 -1.21 5.34 -2.25
CA ASP A 519 -0.82 6.01 -0.99
C ASP A 519 -1.51 5.40 0.23
N ILE A 520 -2.77 4.99 0.12
CA ILE A 520 -3.52 4.28 1.18
C ILE A 520 -3.28 2.76 1.20
N GLY A 521 -2.30 2.27 0.43
CA GLY A 521 -1.87 0.88 0.44
C GLY A 521 -2.72 -0.06 -0.42
N LEU A 522 -3.41 0.45 -1.43
CA LEU A 522 -4.13 -0.37 -2.41
C LEU A 522 -3.27 -0.64 -3.65
N THR A 523 -3.54 -1.76 -4.29
CA THR A 523 -3.10 -2.08 -5.65
C THR A 523 -4.31 -2.07 -6.58
N ALA A 524 -4.08 -1.89 -7.87
CA ALA A 524 -5.14 -1.76 -8.86
C ALA A 524 -5.14 -2.94 -9.83
N LEU A 525 -6.32 -3.51 -10.06
CA LEU A 525 -6.57 -4.55 -11.04
C LEU A 525 -7.36 -3.95 -12.18
N LYS A 526 -6.89 -4.09 -13.43
CA LYS A 526 -7.68 -3.64 -14.57
C LYS A 526 -8.96 -4.47 -14.65
N LEU A 527 -10.10 -3.79 -14.55
CA LEU A 527 -11.43 -4.40 -14.57
C LEU A 527 -11.97 -4.47 -16.00
N GLY A 528 -11.68 -3.46 -16.82
CA GLY A 528 -12.15 -3.36 -18.20
C GLY A 528 -11.79 -2.01 -18.81
N GLU A 529 -12.50 -1.64 -19.87
CA GLU A 529 -12.38 -0.34 -20.52
C GLU A 529 -13.76 0.30 -20.68
N GLU A 530 -13.83 1.61 -20.47
CA GLU A 530 -15.00 2.44 -20.68
C GLU A 530 -14.90 3.15 -22.02
N ALA A 531 -16.01 3.18 -22.75
CA ALA A 531 -16.11 3.84 -24.05
C ALA A 531 -16.71 5.24 -23.91
N ARG A 532 -16.01 6.25 -24.43
CA ARG A 532 -16.42 7.65 -24.44
C ARG A 532 -16.40 8.18 -25.87
N VAL A 533 -17.50 8.75 -26.33
CA VAL A 533 -17.59 9.41 -27.63
C VAL A 533 -17.28 10.88 -27.45
N ASN A 534 -16.33 11.40 -28.22
CA ASN A 534 -16.06 12.83 -28.30
C ASN A 534 -17.11 13.48 -29.22
N LEU A 535 -18.03 14.24 -28.63
CA LEU A 535 -19.18 14.79 -29.35
C LEU A 535 -18.79 15.93 -30.29
N ARG A 536 -17.72 16.67 -29.98
CA ARG A 536 -17.22 17.77 -30.82
C ARG A 536 -16.69 17.27 -32.16
N SER A 537 -16.01 16.13 -32.16
CA SER A 537 -15.47 15.51 -33.38
C SER A 537 -16.43 14.52 -34.04
N PHE A 538 -17.50 14.12 -33.36
CA PHE A 538 -18.44 13.14 -33.90
C PHE A 538 -19.25 13.75 -35.03
N ASP A 539 -19.07 13.27 -36.25
CA ASP A 539 -19.84 13.70 -37.42
C ASP A 539 -20.46 12.51 -38.14
N LEU A 540 -21.79 12.53 -38.25
CA LEU A 540 -22.57 11.49 -38.89
C LEU A 540 -22.35 11.48 -40.42
N ASP A 541 -22.03 12.61 -41.03
CA ASP A 541 -21.84 12.73 -42.49
C ASP A 541 -20.45 12.30 -42.96
N SER A 542 -19.52 12.11 -42.03
CA SER A 542 -18.16 11.66 -42.34
C SER A 542 -18.12 10.29 -43.05
N LYS A 543 -17.12 10.10 -43.94
CA LYS A 543 -17.01 8.88 -44.79
C LYS A 543 -17.00 7.58 -43.99
N GLY A 544 -16.44 7.58 -42.78
CA GLY A 544 -16.34 6.41 -41.90
C GLY A 544 -17.64 5.99 -41.20
N LYS A 545 -18.73 6.77 -41.30
CA LYS A 545 -19.99 6.56 -40.54
C LYS A 545 -21.18 6.11 -41.40
N LYS A 546 -20.92 5.51 -42.56
CA LYS A 546 -21.96 5.02 -43.50
C LYS A 546 -23.00 4.11 -42.81
N ASP A 547 -22.54 3.19 -41.97
CA ASP A 547 -23.44 2.23 -41.29
C ASP A 547 -24.36 2.93 -40.28
N LEU A 548 -23.84 3.92 -39.53
CA LEU A 548 -24.66 4.71 -38.61
C LEU A 548 -25.69 5.57 -39.36
N ARG A 549 -25.31 6.17 -40.50
CA ARG A 549 -26.28 6.88 -41.37
C ARG A 549 -27.38 5.96 -41.88
N TYR A 550 -27.01 4.74 -42.28
CA TYR A 550 -27.98 3.74 -42.67
C TYR A 550 -28.92 3.40 -41.51
N THR A 551 -28.39 3.12 -40.32
CA THR A 551 -29.18 2.84 -39.11
C THR A 551 -30.15 3.99 -38.79
N TRP A 552 -29.71 5.24 -38.86
CA TRP A 552 -30.55 6.42 -38.61
C TRP A 552 -31.69 6.53 -39.63
N ASN A 553 -31.36 6.55 -40.92
CA ASN A 553 -32.33 6.72 -42.01
C ASN A 553 -33.29 5.54 -42.11
N ARG A 554 -32.78 4.30 -41.95
CA ARG A 554 -33.59 3.10 -41.99
C ARG A 554 -34.51 3.01 -40.78
N GLY A 555 -34.00 3.33 -39.59
CA GLY A 555 -34.80 3.34 -38.37
C GLY A 555 -35.99 4.30 -38.46
N GLN A 556 -35.76 5.53 -38.94
CA GLN A 556 -36.83 6.50 -39.17
C GLN A 556 -37.87 6.01 -40.19
N ARG A 557 -37.44 5.40 -41.30
CA ARG A 557 -38.37 4.80 -42.30
C ARG A 557 -39.19 3.65 -41.74
N ASP A 558 -38.59 2.85 -40.87
CA ASP A 558 -39.26 1.74 -40.17
C ASP A 558 -40.15 2.26 -39.00
N GLY A 559 -40.27 3.58 -38.83
CA GLY A 559 -41.16 4.23 -37.86
C GLY A 559 -40.58 4.41 -36.47
N LEU A 560 -39.26 4.24 -36.28
CA LEU A 560 -38.58 4.54 -35.01
C LEU A 560 -38.50 6.06 -34.80
N ALA A 561 -39.06 6.54 -33.71
CA ALA A 561 -38.96 7.93 -33.25
C ALA A 561 -38.37 7.97 -31.84
N LEU A 562 -37.50 8.94 -31.57
CA LEU A 562 -36.90 9.16 -30.26
C LEU A 562 -37.53 10.38 -29.59
N GLU A 563 -38.09 10.18 -28.40
CA GLU A 563 -38.73 11.20 -27.58
C GLU A 563 -37.95 11.37 -26.28
N PHE A 564 -37.88 12.61 -25.78
CA PHE A 564 -37.24 12.94 -24.51
C PHE A 564 -38.28 13.46 -23.54
N HIS A 565 -38.41 12.81 -22.39
CA HIS A 565 -39.27 13.24 -21.30
C HIS A 565 -38.44 13.96 -20.24
N GLU A 566 -38.92 15.12 -19.81
CA GLU A 566 -38.36 15.83 -18.66
C GLU A 566 -38.61 15.04 -17.36
N VAL A 567 -37.88 15.44 -16.33
CA VAL A 567 -37.87 14.79 -15.00
C VAL A 567 -39.31 14.63 -14.48
N GLY A 568 -39.70 13.39 -14.17
CA GLY A 568 -41.05 13.05 -13.67
C GLY A 568 -42.18 12.98 -14.71
N GLN A 569 -41.92 13.26 -15.99
CA GLN A 569 -42.96 13.27 -17.05
C GLN A 569 -43.06 11.98 -17.87
N ALA A 570 -42.18 11.01 -17.63
CA ALA A 570 -42.12 9.79 -18.43
C ALA A 570 -43.28 8.82 -18.11
N PRO A 571 -43.83 8.09 -19.10
CA PRO A 571 -44.96 7.19 -18.90
C PRO A 571 -44.53 5.87 -18.22
N PHE A 572 -44.40 5.86 -16.90
CA PHE A 572 -43.87 4.72 -16.14
C PHE A 572 -44.59 3.38 -16.38
N SER A 573 -45.90 3.40 -16.65
CA SER A 573 -46.67 2.20 -16.99
C SER A 573 -46.17 1.53 -18.27
N GLU A 574 -45.88 2.31 -19.31
CA GLU A 574 -45.31 1.82 -20.57
C GLU A 574 -43.86 1.35 -20.37
N LEU A 575 -43.06 2.11 -19.61
CA LEU A 575 -41.66 1.74 -19.34
C LEU A 575 -41.55 0.43 -18.57
N LYS A 576 -42.50 0.17 -17.66
CA LYS A 576 -42.56 -1.08 -16.88
C LYS A 576 -42.75 -2.30 -17.79
N LEU A 577 -43.64 -2.21 -18.79
CA LEU A 577 -43.85 -3.29 -19.77
C LEU A 577 -42.58 -3.61 -20.57
N ILE A 578 -41.85 -2.57 -21.00
CA ILE A 578 -40.56 -2.74 -21.69
C ILE A 578 -39.53 -3.40 -20.77
N SER A 579 -39.48 -2.92 -19.52
CA SER A 579 -38.58 -3.43 -18.48
C SER A 579 -38.82 -4.92 -18.19
N ASP A 580 -40.07 -5.30 -17.96
CA ASP A 580 -40.46 -6.68 -17.61
C ASP A 580 -40.18 -7.63 -18.80
N SER A 581 -40.53 -7.22 -20.03
CA SER A 581 -40.20 -7.94 -21.26
C SER A 581 -38.69 -8.15 -21.45
N TRP A 582 -37.88 -7.14 -21.11
CA TRP A 582 -36.42 -7.24 -21.19
C TRP A 582 -35.83 -8.21 -20.14
N LEU A 583 -36.33 -8.15 -18.90
CA LEU A 583 -35.89 -9.06 -17.82
C LEU A 583 -36.22 -10.52 -18.15
N GLU A 584 -37.43 -10.76 -18.65
CA GLU A 584 -37.91 -12.10 -19.03
C GLU A 584 -37.10 -12.67 -20.21
N SER A 585 -36.96 -11.91 -21.30
CA SER A 585 -36.23 -12.36 -22.49
C SER A 585 -34.74 -12.61 -22.27
N LYS A 586 -34.13 -11.93 -21.29
CA LYS A 586 -32.73 -12.13 -20.91
C LYS A 586 -32.54 -13.17 -19.81
N HIS A 587 -33.63 -13.66 -19.19
CA HIS A 587 -33.60 -14.49 -17.99
C HIS A 587 -32.69 -13.89 -16.91
N VAL A 588 -32.90 -12.62 -16.58
CA VAL A 588 -32.12 -11.91 -15.55
C VAL A 588 -33.03 -11.23 -14.56
N ARG A 589 -32.53 -11.07 -13.33
CA ARG A 589 -33.20 -10.29 -12.27
C ARG A 589 -32.60 -8.90 -12.15
N GLU A 590 -33.33 -8.02 -11.49
CA GLU A 590 -32.81 -6.72 -11.07
C GLU A 590 -31.54 -6.88 -10.23
N LYS A 591 -30.56 -6.02 -10.52
CA LYS A 591 -29.29 -5.93 -9.80
C LYS A 591 -29.29 -4.66 -8.96
N GLY A 592 -28.24 -4.46 -8.16
CA GLY A 592 -28.10 -3.24 -7.38
C GLY A 592 -26.67 -2.76 -7.33
N PHE A 593 -26.42 -1.83 -6.43
CA PHE A 593 -25.12 -1.24 -6.17
C PHE A 593 -24.58 -0.45 -7.37
N SER A 594 -24.02 -1.13 -8.38
CA SER A 594 -23.38 -0.53 -9.55
C SER A 594 -24.32 -0.28 -10.75
N LEU A 595 -25.60 -0.59 -10.60
CA LEU A 595 -26.65 -0.40 -11.59
C LEU A 595 -27.88 0.15 -10.88
N GLY A 596 -28.64 1.01 -11.55
CA GLY A 596 -29.97 1.37 -11.10
C GLY A 596 -30.95 0.21 -11.22
N ARG A 597 -32.18 0.46 -10.75
CA ARG A 597 -33.31 -0.46 -10.79
C ARG A 597 -34.48 0.21 -11.45
N PHE A 598 -35.40 -0.58 -12.00
CA PHE A 598 -36.69 -0.05 -12.40
C PHE A 598 -37.52 0.26 -11.15
N ASP A 599 -37.31 1.45 -10.62
CA ASP A 599 -38.00 2.01 -9.47
C ASP A 599 -38.49 3.41 -9.85
N PRO A 600 -39.80 3.68 -9.82
CA PRO A 600 -40.35 5.01 -10.14
C PRO A 600 -39.69 6.13 -9.35
N ASP A 601 -39.34 5.90 -8.07
CA ASP A 601 -38.71 6.92 -7.23
C ASP A 601 -37.31 7.26 -7.75
N TYR A 602 -36.50 6.24 -8.06
CA TYR A 602 -35.18 6.43 -8.67
C TYR A 602 -35.26 7.10 -10.05
N LEU A 603 -36.15 6.61 -10.91
CA LEU A 603 -36.27 7.10 -12.28
C LEU A 603 -36.84 8.52 -12.33
N SER A 604 -37.62 8.92 -11.32
CA SER A 604 -38.18 10.27 -11.21
C SER A 604 -37.12 11.37 -11.14
N TYR A 605 -35.87 11.06 -10.79
CA TYR A 605 -34.77 12.03 -10.73
C TYR A 605 -34.12 12.32 -12.10
N PHE A 606 -34.47 11.56 -13.13
CA PHE A 606 -33.78 11.60 -14.42
C PHE A 606 -34.73 11.96 -15.56
N ARG A 607 -34.14 12.56 -16.60
CA ARG A 607 -34.78 12.57 -17.91
C ARG A 607 -34.70 11.20 -18.53
N ILE A 608 -35.72 10.87 -19.31
CA ILE A 608 -35.85 9.55 -19.92
C ILE A 608 -36.05 9.71 -21.41
N ALA A 609 -35.18 9.06 -22.18
CA ALA A 609 -35.34 8.94 -23.61
C ALA A 609 -36.13 7.67 -23.93
N VAL A 610 -37.16 7.77 -24.77
CA VAL A 610 -38.05 6.68 -25.14
C VAL A 610 -38.04 6.54 -26.66
N VAL A 611 -37.90 5.30 -27.15
CA VAL A 611 -38.09 4.99 -28.57
C VAL A 611 -39.48 4.45 -28.79
N ARG A 612 -40.21 5.05 -29.73
CA ARG A 612 -41.52 4.57 -30.18
C ARG A 612 -41.44 3.99 -31.59
N VAL A 613 -42.27 2.98 -31.86
CA VAL A 613 -42.55 2.47 -33.21
C VAL A 613 -44.05 2.65 -33.43
N GLN A 614 -44.43 3.48 -34.41
CA GLN A 614 -45.85 3.76 -34.72
C GLN A 614 -46.69 4.13 -33.48
N GLY A 615 -46.11 4.93 -32.55
CA GLY A 615 -46.76 5.37 -31.32
C GLY A 615 -46.60 4.43 -30.10
N LYS A 616 -46.16 3.18 -30.28
CA LYS A 616 -45.92 2.24 -29.17
C LYS A 616 -44.48 2.36 -28.64
N ALA A 617 -44.30 2.55 -27.33
CA ALA A 617 -42.98 2.55 -26.71
C ALA A 617 -42.35 1.14 -26.74
N VAL A 618 -41.10 1.06 -27.23
CA VAL A 618 -40.38 -0.21 -27.41
C VAL A 618 -39.00 -0.23 -26.75
N ALA A 619 -38.43 0.92 -26.42
CA ALA A 619 -37.18 1.01 -25.67
C ALA A 619 -37.13 2.29 -24.84
N PHE A 620 -36.31 2.28 -23.78
CA PHE A 620 -36.01 3.49 -23.03
C PHE A 620 -34.59 3.50 -22.46
N ALA A 621 -34.11 4.69 -22.13
CA ALA A 621 -32.91 4.87 -21.31
C ALA A 621 -33.04 6.10 -20.39
N ASN A 622 -32.60 5.98 -19.14
CA ASN A 622 -32.48 7.13 -18.25
C ASN A 622 -31.13 7.83 -18.44
N LEU A 623 -31.16 9.16 -18.37
CA LEU A 623 -30.03 10.02 -18.71
C LEU A 623 -29.38 10.55 -17.43
N LEU A 624 -28.08 10.32 -17.30
CA LEU A 624 -27.28 10.85 -16.20
C LEU A 624 -26.52 12.09 -16.69
N GLU A 625 -26.83 13.23 -16.09
CA GLU A 625 -26.36 14.55 -16.52
C GLU A 625 -25.91 15.38 -15.30
N THR A 626 -25.13 16.42 -15.57
CA THR A 626 -24.70 17.42 -14.58
C THR A 626 -24.95 18.83 -15.13
N HIS A 627 -24.97 19.85 -14.26
CA HIS A 627 -25.16 21.24 -14.68
C HIS A 627 -23.96 21.81 -15.45
N THR A 628 -22.79 21.17 -15.33
CA THR A 628 -21.57 21.62 -16.01
C THR A 628 -21.59 21.37 -17.51
N GLY A 629 -22.41 20.42 -17.99
CA GLY A 629 -22.53 20.12 -19.43
C GLY A 629 -21.27 19.54 -20.07
N GLU A 630 -20.30 19.03 -19.29
CA GLU A 630 -19.08 18.45 -19.88
C GLU A 630 -19.33 17.01 -20.37
N LEU A 631 -20.06 16.21 -19.58
CA LEU A 631 -20.20 14.78 -19.76
C LEU A 631 -21.62 14.32 -19.44
N ALA A 632 -22.21 13.53 -20.33
CA ALA A 632 -23.44 12.79 -20.06
C ALA A 632 -23.21 11.28 -20.18
N SER A 633 -24.07 10.51 -19.53
CA SER A 633 -24.03 9.04 -19.56
C SER A 633 -25.42 8.44 -19.40
N ILE A 634 -25.50 7.12 -19.40
CA ILE A 634 -26.73 6.35 -19.21
C ILE A 634 -26.52 5.31 -18.11
N ASP A 635 -27.60 4.90 -17.47
CA ASP A 635 -27.59 3.78 -16.52
C ASP A 635 -28.40 2.60 -17.07
N LEU A 636 -29.73 2.67 -16.99
CA LEU A 636 -30.64 1.70 -17.59
C LEU A 636 -30.81 2.01 -19.07
N MET A 637 -30.68 0.98 -19.90
CA MET A 637 -31.09 0.98 -21.29
C MET A 637 -31.76 -0.36 -21.57
N ARG A 638 -33.08 -0.35 -21.77
CA ARG A 638 -33.89 -1.55 -21.97
C ARG A 638 -34.65 -1.45 -23.28
N VAL A 639 -34.74 -2.59 -23.96
CA VAL A 639 -35.39 -2.73 -25.27
C VAL A 639 -36.30 -3.95 -25.19
N SER A 640 -37.56 -3.79 -25.55
CA SER A 640 -38.55 -4.86 -25.58
C SER A 640 -38.13 -5.96 -26.55
N ALA A 641 -38.50 -7.21 -26.25
CA ALA A 641 -38.19 -8.36 -27.12
C ALA A 641 -38.82 -8.22 -28.53
N ASP A 642 -39.95 -7.53 -28.63
CA ASP A 642 -40.68 -7.31 -29.88
C ASP A 642 -40.14 -6.13 -30.71
N ALA A 643 -39.12 -5.43 -30.20
CA ALA A 643 -38.57 -4.25 -30.86
C ALA A 643 -37.81 -4.62 -32.15
N PRO A 644 -37.84 -3.76 -33.19
CA PRO A 644 -36.99 -3.91 -34.37
C PRO A 644 -35.51 -4.07 -34.00
N LYS A 645 -34.78 -4.87 -34.79
CA LYS A 645 -33.35 -5.18 -34.50
C LYS A 645 -32.45 -3.94 -34.40
N LEU A 646 -32.80 -2.85 -35.07
CA LEU A 646 -32.04 -1.59 -35.07
C LEU A 646 -32.33 -0.68 -33.87
N THR A 647 -33.34 -0.97 -33.04
CA THR A 647 -33.81 -0.05 -31.98
C THR A 647 -32.72 0.35 -30.99
N MET A 648 -31.88 -0.59 -30.54
CA MET A 648 -30.80 -0.29 -29.58
C MET A 648 -29.71 0.62 -30.18
N GLU A 649 -29.35 0.38 -31.44
CA GLU A 649 -28.35 1.19 -32.14
C GLU A 649 -28.91 2.57 -32.48
N PHE A 650 -30.18 2.64 -32.89
CA PHE A 650 -30.92 3.86 -33.14
C PHE A 650 -31.03 4.74 -31.89
N LEU A 651 -31.42 4.16 -30.74
CA LEU A 651 -31.48 4.85 -29.46
C LEU A 651 -30.11 5.45 -29.10
N MET A 652 -29.06 4.64 -29.12
CA MET A 652 -27.72 5.10 -28.77
C MET A 652 -27.22 6.22 -29.70
N LEU A 653 -27.45 6.09 -31.01
CA LEU A 653 -27.11 7.12 -31.98
C LEU A 653 -27.89 8.41 -31.73
N GLY A 654 -29.19 8.32 -31.48
CA GLY A 654 -30.02 9.47 -31.19
C GLY A 654 -29.62 10.19 -29.89
N LEU A 655 -29.17 9.45 -28.87
CA LEU A 655 -28.59 10.06 -27.66
C LEU A 655 -27.30 10.83 -27.97
N ILE A 656 -26.40 10.25 -28.77
CA ILE A 656 -25.16 10.93 -29.20
C ILE A 656 -25.47 12.23 -29.95
N LEU A 657 -26.44 12.19 -30.88
CA LEU A 657 -26.84 13.37 -31.65
C LEU A 657 -27.51 14.42 -30.75
N HIS A 658 -28.42 14.01 -29.86
CA HIS A 658 -29.08 14.92 -28.92
C HIS A 658 -28.07 15.65 -28.02
N PHE A 659 -27.12 14.92 -27.41
CA PHE A 659 -26.12 15.54 -26.56
C PHE A 659 -25.11 16.39 -27.33
N LYS A 660 -24.84 16.06 -28.60
CA LYS A 660 -24.04 16.89 -29.50
C LYS A 660 -24.74 18.21 -29.79
N GLU A 661 -26.04 18.18 -30.13
CA GLU A 661 -26.84 19.39 -30.40
C GLU A 661 -26.90 20.32 -29.18
N ARG A 662 -26.87 19.74 -27.98
CA ARG A 662 -26.83 20.49 -26.71
C ARG A 662 -25.44 21.01 -26.32
N GLY A 663 -24.42 20.76 -27.15
CA GLY A 663 -23.09 21.31 -26.97
C GLY A 663 -22.22 20.63 -25.91
N LEU A 664 -22.56 19.41 -25.47
CA LEU A 664 -21.72 18.68 -24.52
C LEU A 664 -20.40 18.24 -25.18
N GLU A 665 -19.35 18.05 -24.37
CA GLU A 665 -18.05 17.63 -24.91
C GLU A 665 -17.98 16.13 -25.17
N ARG A 666 -18.52 15.32 -24.25
CA ARG A 666 -18.37 13.87 -24.27
C ARG A 666 -19.65 13.15 -23.88
N PHE A 667 -19.85 11.96 -24.45
CA PHE A 667 -20.91 11.03 -24.06
C PHE A 667 -20.34 9.66 -23.72
N ARG A 668 -20.64 9.15 -22.53
CA ARG A 668 -20.16 7.85 -22.06
C ARG A 668 -21.17 6.76 -22.41
N LEU A 669 -20.69 5.74 -23.13
CA LEU A 669 -21.49 4.57 -23.52
C LEU A 669 -21.52 3.49 -22.45
N GLY A 670 -20.68 3.58 -21.41
CA GLY A 670 -20.52 2.59 -20.35
C GLY A 670 -19.31 1.68 -20.52
N MET A 671 -19.06 0.84 -19.52
CA MET A 671 -17.89 -0.04 -19.45
C MET A 671 -18.11 -1.38 -20.17
N VAL A 672 -17.04 -1.91 -20.76
CA VAL A 672 -16.94 -3.32 -21.17
C VAL A 672 -15.97 -4.04 -20.23
N PRO A 673 -16.46 -4.98 -19.39
CA PRO A 673 -15.61 -5.79 -18.53
C PRO A 673 -14.55 -6.56 -19.32
N LEU A 674 -13.37 -6.71 -18.71
CA LEU A 674 -12.22 -7.46 -19.22
C LEU A 674 -11.66 -6.97 -20.58
N ALA A 675 -12.24 -5.93 -21.18
CA ALA A 675 -11.75 -5.31 -22.39
C ALA A 675 -10.34 -4.74 -22.20
N GLY A 676 -9.51 -4.90 -23.22
CA GLY A 676 -8.12 -4.44 -23.22
C GLY A 676 -7.20 -5.13 -22.22
N LEU A 677 -7.63 -6.25 -21.62
CA LEU A 677 -6.72 -7.18 -20.94
C LEU A 677 -5.91 -7.92 -21.99
N GLN A 678 -4.62 -7.62 -22.06
CA GLN A 678 -3.71 -8.34 -22.95
C GLN A 678 -3.06 -9.51 -22.20
N PRO A 679 -3.11 -10.73 -22.74
CA PRO A 679 -2.44 -11.89 -22.19
C PRO A 679 -0.97 -11.85 -22.60
N ARG A 680 -0.24 -10.87 -22.08
CA ARG A 680 1.21 -10.80 -22.26
C ARG A 680 1.89 -11.70 -21.23
N ARG A 681 2.98 -12.37 -21.62
CA ARG A 681 3.87 -13.07 -20.69
C ARG A 681 4.42 -12.01 -19.71
N GLY A 682 4.10 -12.13 -18.42
CA GLY A 682 4.47 -11.15 -17.37
C GLY A 682 3.27 -10.54 -16.65
N ALA A 683 2.07 -10.53 -17.26
CA ALA A 683 0.86 -10.05 -16.57
C ALA A 683 0.49 -10.98 -15.39
N PRO A 684 -0.04 -10.43 -14.28
CA PRO A 684 -0.55 -11.21 -13.14
C PRO A 684 -1.52 -12.32 -13.58
N LEU A 685 -1.52 -13.45 -12.87
CA LEU A 685 -2.36 -14.62 -13.18
C LEU A 685 -3.83 -14.24 -13.34
N THR A 686 -4.34 -13.32 -12.53
CA THR A 686 -5.72 -12.83 -12.59
C THR A 686 -6.04 -12.07 -13.88
N GLN A 687 -5.13 -11.21 -14.36
CA GLN A 687 -5.30 -10.52 -15.66
C GLN A 687 -5.19 -11.50 -16.83
N ARG A 688 -4.36 -12.54 -16.72
CA ARG A 688 -4.26 -13.60 -17.73
C ARG A 688 -5.51 -14.47 -17.77
N LEU A 689 -6.05 -14.86 -16.61
CA LEU A 689 -7.31 -15.57 -16.50
C LEU A 689 -8.47 -14.71 -17.02
N GLY A 690 -8.55 -13.44 -16.63
CA GLY A 690 -9.52 -12.47 -17.17
C GLY A 690 -9.41 -12.30 -18.69
N ALA A 691 -8.19 -12.21 -19.24
CA ALA A 691 -7.96 -12.15 -20.69
C ALA A 691 -8.31 -13.45 -21.42
N MET A 692 -8.21 -14.61 -20.74
CA MET A 692 -8.67 -15.89 -21.29
C MET A 692 -10.20 -15.99 -21.28
N VAL A 693 -10.86 -15.54 -20.20
CA VAL A 693 -12.32 -15.45 -20.11
C VAL A 693 -12.87 -14.46 -21.15
N PHE A 694 -12.26 -13.28 -21.35
CA PHE A 694 -12.69 -12.35 -22.40
C PHE A 694 -12.58 -12.93 -23.81
N ARG A 695 -11.56 -13.77 -24.08
CA ARG A 695 -11.33 -14.37 -25.41
C ARG A 695 -12.11 -15.65 -25.68
N ARG A 696 -12.41 -16.45 -24.63
CA ARG A 696 -13.08 -17.76 -24.75
C ARG A 696 -14.48 -17.80 -24.10
N GLY A 697 -14.91 -16.76 -23.41
CA GLY A 697 -16.07 -16.74 -22.51
C GLY A 697 -17.40 -16.35 -23.15
N GLU A 698 -17.64 -16.69 -24.43
CA GLU A 698 -18.97 -16.52 -25.04
C GLU A 698 -20.08 -17.29 -24.29
N GLN A 699 -19.73 -18.30 -23.48
CA GLN A 699 -20.67 -19.07 -22.67
C GLN A 699 -21.17 -18.40 -21.37
N PHE A 700 -20.48 -17.38 -20.85
CA PHE A 700 -20.81 -16.77 -19.56
C PHE A 700 -21.34 -15.34 -19.67
N TYR A 701 -20.87 -14.53 -20.63
CA TYR A 701 -21.43 -13.20 -20.99
C TYR A 701 -20.77 -12.71 -22.31
N ASN A 702 -21.54 -12.20 -23.29
CA ASN A 702 -21.01 -11.79 -24.59
C ASN A 702 -20.33 -10.40 -24.58
N PHE A 703 -19.19 -10.28 -23.89
CA PHE A 703 -18.44 -9.02 -23.79
C PHE A 703 -17.78 -8.59 -25.12
N GLN A 704 -17.47 -9.54 -26.01
CA GLN A 704 -16.92 -9.23 -27.34
C GLN A 704 -17.96 -8.56 -28.24
N GLY A 705 -19.19 -9.09 -28.26
CA GLY A 705 -20.31 -8.47 -28.96
C GLY A 705 -20.59 -7.06 -28.43
N LEU A 706 -20.54 -6.86 -27.11
CA LEU A 706 -20.72 -5.54 -26.51
C LEU A 706 -19.61 -4.55 -26.92
N ARG A 707 -18.35 -4.98 -26.97
CA ARG A 707 -17.25 -4.13 -27.47
C ARG A 707 -17.43 -3.77 -28.93
N ARG A 708 -17.76 -4.75 -29.79
CA ARG A 708 -18.02 -4.53 -31.22
C ARG A 708 -19.18 -3.55 -31.42
N PHE A 709 -20.24 -3.67 -30.63
CA PHE A 709 -21.37 -2.74 -30.65
C PHE A 709 -20.93 -1.31 -30.31
N LYS A 710 -20.20 -1.11 -29.20
CA LYS A 710 -19.73 0.23 -28.81
C LYS A 710 -18.73 0.81 -29.81
N ASN A 711 -17.91 -0.01 -30.47
CA ASN A 711 -16.97 0.44 -31.49
C ASN A 711 -17.64 1.08 -32.72
N LYS A 712 -18.92 0.78 -33.01
CA LYS A 712 -19.65 1.42 -34.12
C LYS A 712 -19.67 2.95 -33.99
N PHE A 713 -19.67 3.45 -32.76
CA PHE A 713 -19.72 4.88 -32.46
C PHE A 713 -18.35 5.56 -32.47
N ASP A 714 -17.27 4.83 -32.77
CA ASP A 714 -15.86 5.30 -32.72
C ASP A 714 -15.49 5.98 -31.38
N PRO A 715 -15.59 5.25 -30.25
CA PRO A 715 -15.28 5.80 -28.94
C PRO A 715 -13.78 5.76 -28.63
N GLU A 716 -13.34 6.69 -27.81
CA GLU A 716 -12.10 6.62 -27.06
C GLU A 716 -12.25 5.63 -25.89
N TRP A 717 -11.27 4.74 -25.71
CA TRP A 717 -11.29 3.70 -24.68
C TRP A 717 -10.40 4.08 -23.50
N GLU A 718 -10.98 4.19 -22.30
CA GLU A 718 -10.24 4.43 -21.06
C GLU A 718 -10.27 3.23 -20.13
N PRO A 719 -9.15 2.84 -19.49
CA PRO A 719 -9.15 1.73 -18.54
C PRO A 719 -9.91 2.10 -17.25
N ARG A 720 -10.58 1.11 -16.67
CA ARG A 720 -11.17 1.15 -15.33
C ARG A 720 -10.57 0.07 -14.45
N TYR A 721 -10.45 0.36 -13.16
CA TYR A 721 -9.76 -0.51 -12.21
C TYR A 721 -10.63 -0.87 -11.02
N LEU A 722 -10.28 -1.99 -10.38
CA LEU A 722 -10.69 -2.35 -9.03
C LEU A 722 -9.48 -2.13 -8.11
N ALA A 723 -9.56 -1.17 -7.19
CA ALA A 723 -8.53 -0.95 -6.18
C ALA A 723 -8.79 -1.86 -4.98
N VAL A 724 -7.79 -2.67 -4.60
CA VAL A 724 -7.88 -3.68 -3.53
C VAL A 724 -6.65 -3.59 -2.61
N PRO A 725 -6.71 -4.05 -1.36
CA PRO A 725 -5.54 -4.01 -0.48
C PRO A 725 -4.34 -4.75 -1.08
N ALA A 726 -3.17 -4.11 -1.06
CA ALA A 726 -1.95 -4.71 -1.58
C ALA A 726 -1.54 -5.96 -0.77
N GLY A 727 -1.20 -7.06 -1.45
CA GLY A 727 -0.73 -8.30 -0.82
C GLY A 727 -1.83 -9.27 -0.39
N LEU A 728 -3.11 -8.92 -0.51
CA LEU A 728 -4.23 -9.85 -0.34
C LEU A 728 -4.63 -10.48 -1.68
N ASP A 729 -5.21 -11.69 -1.62
CA ASP A 729 -5.74 -12.34 -2.81
C ASP A 729 -6.90 -11.49 -3.38
N PRO A 730 -6.75 -10.92 -4.59
CA PRO A 730 -7.76 -10.10 -5.23
C PRO A 730 -9.08 -10.82 -5.49
N LEU A 731 -9.09 -12.15 -5.51
CA LEU A 731 -10.29 -12.95 -5.75
C LEU A 731 -11.35 -12.75 -4.67
N VAL A 732 -10.94 -12.54 -3.41
CA VAL A 732 -11.89 -12.30 -2.30
C VAL A 732 -12.63 -10.97 -2.52
N ALA A 733 -11.90 -9.91 -2.85
CA ALA A 733 -12.49 -8.60 -3.14
C ALA A 733 -13.41 -8.63 -4.37
N LEU A 734 -13.02 -9.37 -5.42
CA LEU A 734 -13.86 -9.60 -6.60
C LEU A 734 -15.15 -10.38 -6.25
N ALA A 735 -15.06 -11.42 -5.42
CA ALA A 735 -16.21 -12.20 -4.98
C ALA A 735 -17.19 -11.36 -4.14
N ASP A 736 -16.68 -10.60 -3.17
CA ASP A 736 -17.50 -9.68 -2.36
C ASP A 736 -18.17 -8.61 -3.24
N THR A 737 -17.44 -8.06 -4.22
CA THR A 737 -17.98 -7.09 -5.17
C THR A 737 -19.09 -7.71 -6.03
N ALA A 738 -18.86 -8.89 -6.60
CA ALA A 738 -19.84 -9.58 -7.43
C ALA A 738 -21.11 -9.94 -6.64
N ALA A 739 -20.95 -10.40 -5.39
CA ALA A 739 -22.08 -10.68 -4.51
C ALA A 739 -22.82 -9.41 -4.06
N LEU A 740 -22.14 -8.27 -3.95
CA LEU A 740 -22.79 -7.00 -3.66
C LEU A 740 -23.66 -6.54 -4.86
N ILE A 741 -23.12 -6.60 -6.08
CA ILE A 741 -23.85 -6.23 -7.31
C ILE A 741 -25.06 -7.14 -7.56
N ALA A 742 -24.91 -8.45 -7.31
CA ALA A 742 -25.97 -9.44 -7.52
C ALA A 742 -27.02 -9.48 -6.39
N GLY A 743 -26.89 -8.67 -5.34
CA GLY A 743 -27.78 -8.72 -4.17
C GLY A 743 -27.50 -9.87 -3.18
N GLY A 744 -26.56 -10.77 -3.49
CA GLY A 744 -26.08 -11.83 -2.59
C GLY A 744 -25.39 -12.97 -3.35
N PHE A 745 -24.77 -13.90 -2.63
CA PHE A 745 -24.15 -15.09 -3.25
C PHE A 745 -25.18 -16.03 -3.90
N THR A 746 -26.42 -16.05 -3.39
CA THR A 746 -27.54 -16.78 -3.98
C THR A 746 -27.95 -16.20 -5.35
N GLY A 747 -27.84 -14.88 -5.52
CA GLY A 747 -28.07 -14.18 -6.80
C GLY A 747 -26.96 -14.39 -7.85
N LEU A 748 -25.80 -14.90 -7.44
CA LEU A 748 -24.73 -15.33 -8.36
C LEU A 748 -24.95 -16.73 -8.95
N VAL A 749 -25.69 -17.59 -8.23
CA VAL A 749 -25.81 -19.04 -8.53
C VAL A 749 -27.15 -19.39 -9.19
N LYS A 750 -28.24 -18.69 -8.86
CA LYS A 750 -29.54 -18.90 -9.51
C LYS A 750 -29.66 -18.02 -10.76
N ARG A 751 -29.63 -18.66 -11.93
CA ARG A 751 -30.02 -18.06 -13.22
C ARG A 751 -31.51 -17.76 -13.22
#